data_AF-A0A926XAJ6-F1
#
_entry.id   AF-A0A926XAJ6-F1
#
_cell.length_a   1.000
_cell.length_b   1.000
_cell.length_c   1.000
_cell.angle_alpha   90.00
_cell.angle_beta   90.00
_cell.angle_gamma   90.00
#
_symmetry.space_group_name_H-M   'P 1'
#
loop_
_entity.id
_entity.type
_entity.pdbx_description
1 polymer ?
#
loop_
_entity_poly.entity_id
_entity_poly.type
_entity_poly.pdbx_seq_one_letter_code
_entity_poly.pdbx_strand_id
1 'polypeptide(L)'
;MTENIQVMIKVIDENSPHLQTVIELGDANKATLSFFRKGAFCEHAARRQIIVALDPQAACIGYLLYGYSRLYDRITIIHLCLDPSHRRKGVARKLVDYLIKITQQYSGIGLTCRRDYKLDNTWSKLGFVPQYDKPAKTPGKELTYWWLDHGHSNLFSNAATRQREEKLCVVIDTNIFFDLYDPENINNEESKALLADWLHTELDLCLTDAIFNKINTITNIDKRKHQHSFAKKFTRLPCPTQKLDTVYKSLSNLFSKKAIGIDEFELLHIARTIASDFHIFVTRDIHILDIGDELYDHFRLSIIHPNNLIIQLDELRRKPEYQPVRLAGTLLKQNRVQIGQQNILTDYFQSCNETRADFQQRLRRFLAEPDKFECLVILENENQPVALVVYDRHKIHELEIPILRVGSNPLAATIAHHLLFQAASVSAREQRQFTRITDPYLEETLTKAIQEDAFIRVKNGWLRANIAISEKASQLSLHLVNLANNFGQEYDFCRQIAEVLNNGTSTSDNQTMTQIERFLWPAKVTDADIPILIIPIDPHWAKDLFDDKLAYQYILGAKTELALNREAVYYCSGNKLRGLEAPGRILWYVSDDRGYYNVKSIRACSRLDEVIIGKPKTLFRQFRKFGVYEWEKVFQLAKNDLNNDIIAIRFSDTEVFSSSITLEKVQQVLGNRSTIQSRFRIPPEIFVKLYSLGTQS
;
A
#
# COMPACT_ATOMS: atom_id res chain seq x y z
N MET A 1 -27.83 -33.87 -9.61
CA MET A 1 -28.91 -34.02 -10.61
C MET A 1 -30.20 -34.28 -9.87
N THR A 2 -31.12 -33.31 -9.82
CA THR A 2 -32.45 -33.48 -9.22
C THR A 2 -33.41 -33.92 -10.32
N GLU A 3 -34.06 -35.09 -10.16
CA GLU A 3 -35.17 -35.52 -11.01
C GLU A 3 -36.19 -34.39 -11.13
N ASN A 4 -36.42 -33.93 -12.35
CA ASN A 4 -37.29 -32.79 -12.61
C ASN A 4 -38.73 -33.28 -12.57
N ILE A 5 -39.32 -33.39 -11.37
CA ILE A 5 -40.71 -33.83 -11.21
C ILE A 5 -41.62 -32.86 -11.96
N GLN A 6 -42.42 -33.40 -12.88
CA GLN A 6 -43.44 -32.65 -13.59
C GLN A 6 -44.56 -32.31 -12.58
N VAL A 7 -44.67 -31.03 -12.24
CA VAL A 7 -45.61 -30.51 -11.23
C VAL A 7 -46.40 -29.39 -11.87
N MET A 8 -47.73 -29.45 -11.75
CA MET A 8 -48.63 -28.40 -12.19
C MET A 8 -48.93 -27.46 -11.02
N ILE A 9 -48.79 -26.15 -11.23
CA ILE A 9 -49.09 -25.13 -10.22
C ILE A 9 -50.43 -24.47 -10.54
N LYS A 10 -51.35 -24.42 -9.57
CA LYS A 10 -52.68 -23.86 -9.76
C LYS A 10 -53.12 -23.04 -8.55
N VAL A 11 -53.80 -21.92 -8.80
CA VAL A 11 -54.52 -21.17 -7.75
C VAL A 11 -55.89 -21.80 -7.54
N ILE A 12 -56.26 -22.05 -6.29
CA ILE A 12 -57.55 -22.66 -5.94
C ILE A 12 -58.49 -21.64 -5.31
N ASP A 13 -59.79 -21.92 -5.43
CA ASP A 13 -60.88 -21.22 -4.75
C ASP A 13 -61.61 -22.14 -3.75
N GLU A 14 -62.66 -21.63 -3.11
CA GLU A 14 -63.43 -22.32 -2.08
C GLU A 14 -64.15 -23.59 -2.58
N ASN A 15 -64.36 -23.71 -3.90
CA ASN A 15 -65.03 -24.84 -4.52
C ASN A 15 -64.05 -25.92 -5.02
N SER A 16 -62.74 -25.71 -4.83
CA SER A 16 -61.72 -26.63 -5.30
C SER A 16 -61.74 -27.96 -4.55
N PRO A 17 -61.67 -29.11 -5.26
CA PRO A 17 -61.59 -30.43 -4.62
C PRO A 17 -60.30 -30.62 -3.81
N HIS A 18 -59.27 -29.80 -4.06
CA HIS A 18 -58.00 -29.87 -3.35
C HIS A 18 -57.99 -29.13 -2.01
N LEU A 19 -59.01 -28.31 -1.70
CA LEU A 19 -59.05 -27.51 -0.48
C LEU A 19 -59.05 -28.38 0.78
N GLN A 20 -59.75 -29.50 0.75
CA GLN A 20 -59.79 -30.45 1.86
C GLN A 20 -58.40 -31.05 2.13
N THR A 21 -57.67 -31.43 1.08
CA THR A 21 -56.27 -31.90 1.18
C THR A 21 -55.32 -30.82 1.71
N VAL A 22 -55.52 -29.55 1.34
CA VAL A 22 -54.75 -28.41 1.89
C VAL A 22 -54.94 -28.28 3.40
N ILE A 23 -56.20 -28.38 3.86
CA ILE A 23 -56.54 -28.31 5.30
C ILE A 23 -55.88 -29.48 6.04
N GLU A 24 -56.02 -30.70 5.54
CA GLU A 24 -55.42 -31.91 6.13
C GLU A 24 -53.89 -31.81 6.22
N LEU A 25 -53.25 -31.33 5.16
CA LEU A 25 -51.80 -31.14 5.15
C LEU A 25 -51.35 -30.04 6.12
N GLY A 26 -52.13 -28.96 6.25
CA GLY A 26 -51.91 -27.91 7.25
C GLY A 26 -52.04 -28.42 8.68
N ASP A 27 -53.12 -29.15 8.98
CA ASP A 27 -53.39 -29.72 10.30
C ASP A 27 -52.32 -30.72 10.73
N ALA A 28 -51.86 -31.57 9.79
CA ALA A 28 -50.77 -32.51 10.01
C ALA A 28 -49.44 -31.81 10.38
N ASN A 29 -49.24 -30.56 9.97
CA ASN A 29 -48.01 -29.79 10.20
C ASN A 29 -48.19 -28.61 11.18
N LYS A 30 -49.27 -28.59 11.98
CA LYS A 30 -49.61 -27.50 12.92
C LYS A 30 -48.51 -27.15 13.94
N ALA A 31 -47.63 -28.09 14.26
CA ALA A 31 -46.50 -27.87 15.18
C ALA A 31 -45.47 -26.87 14.63
N THR A 32 -45.40 -26.70 13.31
CA THR A 32 -44.51 -25.76 12.62
C THR A 32 -45.25 -24.57 12.02
N LEU A 33 -46.45 -24.78 11.49
CA LEU A 33 -47.26 -23.74 10.85
C LEU A 33 -48.10 -22.91 11.83
N SER A 34 -48.17 -23.33 13.10
CA SER A 34 -49.13 -22.83 14.10
C SER A 34 -50.58 -23.21 13.76
N PHE A 35 -51.47 -23.09 14.75
CA PHE A 35 -52.88 -23.42 14.56
C PHE A 35 -53.57 -22.43 13.62
N PHE A 36 -54.21 -22.94 12.57
CA PHE A 36 -54.96 -22.17 11.59
C PHE A 36 -56.36 -22.79 11.42
N ARG A 37 -57.42 -22.01 11.65
CA ARG A 37 -58.80 -22.54 11.67
C ARG A 37 -59.25 -22.93 10.26
N LYS A 38 -60.06 -24.00 10.14
CA LYS A 38 -60.68 -24.40 8.85
C LYS A 38 -61.38 -23.23 8.14
N GLY A 39 -62.14 -22.42 8.88
CA GLY A 39 -62.80 -21.22 8.32
C GLY A 39 -61.82 -20.22 7.68
N ALA A 40 -60.61 -20.08 8.23
CA ALA A 40 -59.59 -19.20 7.67
C ALA A 40 -59.03 -19.76 6.35
N PHE A 41 -58.86 -21.08 6.22
CA PHE A 41 -58.51 -21.69 4.93
C PHE A 41 -59.58 -21.41 3.88
N CYS A 42 -60.86 -21.54 4.23
CA CYS A 42 -61.97 -21.23 3.31
C CYS A 42 -61.99 -19.76 2.90
N GLU A 43 -61.75 -18.82 3.82
CA GLU A 43 -61.68 -17.38 3.51
C GLU A 43 -60.52 -17.05 2.56
N HIS A 44 -59.34 -17.63 2.77
CA HIS A 44 -58.20 -17.46 1.88
C HIS A 44 -58.43 -18.10 0.51
N ALA A 45 -59.11 -19.27 0.46
CA ALA A 45 -59.52 -19.90 -0.78
C ALA A 45 -60.51 -18.99 -1.56
N ALA A 46 -61.52 -18.44 -0.90
CA ALA A 46 -62.48 -17.51 -1.52
C ALA A 46 -61.81 -16.25 -2.11
N ARG A 47 -60.69 -15.82 -1.52
CA ARG A 47 -59.88 -14.71 -2.02
C ARG A 47 -58.83 -15.13 -3.06
N ARG A 48 -58.80 -16.41 -3.46
CA ARG A 48 -57.82 -17.01 -4.37
C ARG A 48 -56.37 -16.83 -3.90
N GLN A 49 -56.16 -16.99 -2.59
CA GLN A 49 -54.88 -16.80 -1.91
C GLN A 49 -54.17 -18.11 -1.54
N ILE A 50 -54.58 -19.21 -2.16
CA ILE A 50 -53.97 -20.53 -1.99
C ILE A 50 -53.50 -21.05 -3.34
N ILE A 51 -52.21 -21.35 -3.43
CA ILE A 51 -51.57 -21.96 -4.59
C ILE A 51 -51.27 -23.41 -4.23
N VAL A 52 -51.68 -24.37 -5.06
CA VAL A 52 -51.37 -25.79 -4.88
C VAL A 52 -50.38 -26.28 -5.91
N ALA A 53 -49.58 -27.26 -5.51
CA ALA A 53 -48.72 -28.06 -6.38
C ALA A 53 -49.39 -29.42 -6.59
N LEU A 54 -49.64 -29.77 -7.85
CA LEU A 54 -50.25 -31.03 -8.25
C LEU A 54 -49.22 -31.92 -8.94
N ASP A 55 -49.23 -33.21 -8.62
CA ASP A 55 -48.44 -34.22 -9.32
C ASP A 55 -49.07 -34.58 -10.70
N PRO A 56 -48.44 -35.45 -11.52
CA PRO A 56 -49.00 -35.87 -12.80
C PRO A 56 -50.37 -36.58 -12.70
N GLN A 57 -50.74 -37.09 -11.53
CA GLN A 57 -52.03 -37.74 -11.26
C GLN A 57 -53.06 -36.73 -10.71
N ALA A 58 -52.75 -35.43 -10.73
CA ALA A 58 -53.56 -34.35 -10.17
C ALA A 58 -53.76 -34.42 -8.64
N ALA A 59 -52.93 -35.18 -7.92
CA ALA A 59 -52.95 -35.19 -6.46
C ALA A 59 -52.23 -33.95 -5.90
N CYS A 60 -52.79 -33.35 -4.84
CA CYS A 60 -52.21 -32.19 -4.19
C CYS A 60 -51.03 -32.59 -3.28
N ILE A 61 -49.81 -32.27 -3.70
CA ILE A 61 -48.56 -32.63 -3.04
C ILE A 61 -47.93 -31.49 -2.22
N GLY A 62 -48.56 -30.32 -2.21
CA GLY A 62 -48.15 -29.17 -1.40
C GLY A 62 -48.95 -27.91 -1.71
N TYR A 63 -48.84 -26.90 -0.84
CA TYR A 63 -49.50 -25.62 -1.03
C TYR A 63 -48.69 -24.44 -0.47
N LEU A 64 -48.99 -23.26 -1.00
CA LEU A 64 -48.55 -21.96 -0.51
C LEU A 64 -49.79 -21.12 -0.24
N LEU A 65 -49.97 -20.67 1.00
CA LEU A 65 -51.02 -19.74 1.42
C LEU A 65 -50.38 -18.38 1.69
N TYR A 66 -50.92 -17.32 1.08
CA TYR A 66 -50.41 -15.96 1.22
C TYR A 66 -51.52 -14.95 1.55
N GLY A 67 -51.12 -13.73 1.89
CA GLY A 67 -52.01 -12.58 1.99
C GLY A 67 -51.37 -11.36 1.33
N TYR A 68 -52.18 -10.37 0.97
CA TYR A 68 -51.68 -9.08 0.50
C TYR A 68 -52.08 -7.98 1.47
N SER A 69 -51.23 -6.97 1.61
CA SER A 69 -51.53 -5.75 2.32
C SER A 69 -51.35 -4.56 1.40
N ARG A 70 -52.45 -3.91 1.00
CA ARG A 70 -52.40 -2.72 0.15
C ARG A 70 -51.75 -1.53 0.85
N LEU A 71 -51.94 -1.39 2.17
CA LEU A 71 -51.36 -0.31 2.95
C LEU A 71 -49.83 -0.34 2.97
N TYR A 72 -49.25 -1.54 3.01
CA TYR A 72 -47.80 -1.74 3.08
C TYR A 72 -47.20 -2.20 1.75
N ASP A 73 -47.99 -2.17 0.68
CA ASP A 73 -47.63 -2.61 -0.67
C ASP A 73 -46.82 -3.93 -0.72
N ARG A 74 -47.28 -4.96 0.02
CA ARG A 74 -46.53 -6.23 0.14
C ARG A 74 -47.40 -7.46 0.19
N ILE A 75 -46.79 -8.57 -0.19
CA ILE A 75 -47.30 -9.92 -0.02
C ILE A 75 -46.69 -10.54 1.24
N THR A 76 -47.47 -11.33 1.97
CA THR A 76 -46.97 -12.11 3.11
C THR A 76 -47.24 -13.58 2.88
N ILE A 77 -46.21 -14.43 2.90
CA ILE A 77 -46.40 -15.88 2.97
C ILE A 77 -46.81 -16.24 4.39
N ILE A 78 -47.96 -16.90 4.52
CA ILE A 78 -48.50 -17.37 5.79
C ILE A 78 -48.08 -18.83 5.97
N HIS A 79 -48.38 -19.70 5.01
CA HIS A 79 -47.93 -21.09 4.99
C HIS A 79 -47.20 -21.44 3.70
N LEU A 80 -46.16 -22.26 3.83
CA LEU A 80 -45.57 -23.03 2.74
C LEU A 80 -45.41 -24.46 3.24
N CYS A 81 -46.24 -25.37 2.74
CA CYS A 81 -46.29 -26.74 3.22
C CYS A 81 -46.20 -27.72 2.06
N LEU A 82 -45.30 -28.69 2.18
CA LEU A 82 -45.15 -29.78 1.23
C LEU A 82 -45.38 -31.10 1.92
N ASP A 83 -45.99 -32.03 1.20
CA ASP A 83 -46.02 -33.43 1.58
C ASP A 83 -44.58 -33.93 1.86
N PRO A 84 -44.32 -34.63 2.97
CA PRO A 84 -42.99 -35.09 3.34
C PRO A 84 -42.25 -35.86 2.23
N SER A 85 -42.97 -36.67 1.44
CA SER A 85 -42.39 -37.47 0.35
C SER A 85 -41.98 -36.65 -0.88
N HIS A 86 -42.43 -35.39 -0.94
CA HIS A 86 -42.18 -34.44 -2.04
C HIS A 86 -41.20 -33.31 -1.67
N ARG A 87 -40.64 -33.34 -0.45
CA ARG A 87 -39.61 -32.39 -0.01
C ARG A 87 -38.30 -32.60 -0.76
N ARG A 88 -37.50 -31.54 -0.90
CA ARG A 88 -36.19 -31.51 -1.61
C ARG A 88 -36.24 -31.85 -3.12
N LYS A 89 -37.44 -31.94 -3.70
CA LYS A 89 -37.67 -32.19 -5.14
C LYS A 89 -37.99 -30.91 -5.95
N GLY A 90 -37.66 -29.73 -5.41
CA GLY A 90 -37.87 -28.43 -6.09
C GLY A 90 -39.30 -27.88 -6.07
N VAL A 91 -40.26 -28.57 -5.46
CA VAL A 91 -41.69 -28.15 -5.43
C VAL A 91 -41.90 -26.80 -4.74
N ALA A 92 -41.21 -26.55 -3.62
CA ALA A 92 -41.27 -25.26 -2.91
C ALA A 92 -40.86 -24.08 -3.79
N ARG A 93 -39.81 -24.27 -4.60
CA ARG A 93 -39.34 -23.24 -5.53
C ARG A 93 -40.39 -22.96 -6.59
N LYS A 94 -40.99 -23.98 -7.20
CA LYS A 94 -42.08 -23.80 -8.18
C LYS A 94 -43.27 -23.02 -7.62
N LEU A 95 -43.65 -23.26 -6.36
CA LEU A 95 -44.72 -22.51 -5.68
C LEU A 95 -44.34 -21.03 -5.47
N VAL A 96 -43.11 -20.78 -4.99
CA VAL A 96 -42.62 -19.42 -4.75
C VAL A 96 -42.41 -18.65 -6.06
N ASP A 97 -41.82 -19.26 -7.08
CA ASP A 97 -41.61 -18.64 -8.40
C ASP A 97 -42.96 -18.25 -9.03
N TYR A 98 -43.98 -19.09 -8.87
CA TYR A 98 -45.33 -18.76 -9.31
C TYR A 98 -45.91 -17.58 -8.53
N LEU A 99 -45.73 -17.54 -7.21
CA LEU A 99 -46.14 -16.39 -6.39
C LEU A 99 -45.41 -15.11 -6.83
N ILE A 100 -44.09 -15.18 -7.07
CA ILE A 100 -43.29 -14.06 -7.57
C ILE A 100 -43.90 -13.54 -8.88
N LYS A 101 -44.20 -14.43 -9.83
CA LYS A 101 -44.76 -14.08 -11.14
C LYS A 101 -46.11 -13.35 -11.05
N ILE A 102 -47.02 -13.79 -10.16
CA ILE A 102 -48.36 -13.21 -10.06
C ILE A 102 -48.45 -11.98 -9.13
N THR A 103 -47.34 -11.61 -8.48
CA THR A 103 -47.29 -10.53 -7.49
C THR A 103 -46.27 -9.43 -7.79
N GLN A 104 -45.76 -9.37 -9.03
CA GLN A 104 -44.77 -8.38 -9.47
C GLN A 104 -45.19 -6.93 -9.25
N GLN A 105 -46.48 -6.62 -9.13
CA GLN A 105 -47.00 -5.27 -8.91
C GLN A 105 -46.79 -4.73 -7.48
N TYR A 106 -46.42 -5.58 -6.53
CA TYR A 106 -46.14 -5.18 -5.14
C TYR A 106 -44.65 -4.91 -4.94
N SER A 107 -44.26 -4.24 -3.85
CA SER A 107 -42.85 -4.02 -3.50
C SER A 107 -42.07 -5.32 -3.27
N GLY A 108 -42.72 -6.37 -2.76
CA GLY A 108 -42.06 -7.65 -2.51
C GLY A 108 -42.87 -8.63 -1.66
N ILE A 109 -42.21 -9.68 -1.21
CA ILE A 109 -42.78 -10.81 -0.47
C ILE A 109 -42.08 -10.95 0.88
N GLY A 110 -42.84 -10.87 1.97
CA GLY A 110 -42.37 -11.06 3.34
C GLY A 110 -42.81 -12.38 3.95
N LEU A 111 -42.05 -12.89 4.91
CA LEU A 111 -42.48 -13.99 5.78
C LEU A 111 -41.79 -13.92 7.14
N THR A 112 -42.34 -14.62 8.12
CA THR A 112 -41.73 -14.74 9.45
C THR A 112 -41.52 -16.22 9.75
N CYS A 113 -40.29 -16.61 10.09
CA CYS A 113 -39.95 -18.00 10.43
C CYS A 113 -39.24 -18.06 11.77
N ARG A 114 -39.53 -19.09 12.58
CA ARG A 114 -38.76 -19.37 13.79
C ARG A 114 -37.36 -19.86 13.43
N ARG A 115 -36.35 -19.40 14.16
CA ARG A 115 -34.95 -19.77 13.94
C ARG A 115 -34.66 -21.23 14.29
N ASP A 116 -35.33 -21.76 15.31
CA ASP A 116 -35.11 -23.14 15.76
C ASP A 116 -35.65 -24.21 14.80
N TYR A 117 -36.37 -23.82 13.75
CA TYR A 117 -36.79 -24.71 12.67
C TYR A 117 -35.67 -25.03 11.68
N LYS A 118 -34.52 -24.33 11.73
CA LYS A 118 -33.36 -24.54 10.84
C LYS A 118 -33.72 -24.49 9.34
N LEU A 119 -34.65 -23.59 8.98
CA LEU A 119 -35.11 -23.38 7.61
C LEU A 119 -34.39 -22.22 6.90
N ASP A 120 -33.40 -21.60 7.54
CA ASP A 120 -32.70 -20.42 7.02
C ASP A 120 -32.14 -20.65 5.60
N ASN A 121 -31.42 -21.76 5.40
CA ASN A 121 -30.89 -22.13 4.09
C ASN A 121 -31.99 -22.32 3.04
N THR A 122 -33.17 -22.80 3.45
CA THR A 122 -34.30 -22.97 2.51
C THR A 122 -34.80 -21.61 2.03
N TRP A 123 -34.97 -20.65 2.94
CA TRP A 123 -35.43 -19.30 2.59
C TRP A 123 -34.40 -18.53 1.77
N SER A 124 -33.12 -18.58 2.14
CA SER A 124 -32.03 -17.96 1.36
C SER A 124 -31.98 -18.50 -0.07
N LYS A 125 -32.10 -19.83 -0.26
CA LYS A 125 -32.17 -20.44 -1.59
C LYS A 125 -33.36 -19.94 -2.41
N LEU A 126 -34.51 -19.72 -1.78
CA LEU A 126 -35.71 -19.19 -2.42
C LEU A 126 -35.62 -17.68 -2.74
N GLY A 127 -34.47 -17.04 -2.46
CA GLY A 127 -34.23 -15.63 -2.78
C GLY A 127 -34.56 -14.66 -1.65
N PHE A 128 -34.99 -15.16 -0.49
CA PHE A 128 -35.31 -14.30 0.65
C PHE A 128 -34.05 -13.90 1.42
N VAL A 129 -34.10 -12.69 1.99
CA VAL A 129 -33.03 -12.08 2.77
C VAL A 129 -33.56 -11.71 4.16
N PRO A 130 -32.88 -12.08 5.25
CA PRO A 130 -33.30 -11.77 6.61
C PRO A 130 -33.11 -10.26 6.87
N GLN A 131 -34.09 -9.64 7.52
CA GLN A 131 -34.11 -8.17 7.74
C GLN A 131 -33.97 -7.77 9.21
N TYR A 132 -34.56 -8.55 10.11
CA TYR A 132 -34.49 -8.34 11.56
C TYR A 132 -35.06 -9.55 12.30
N ASP A 133 -34.64 -9.68 13.56
CA ASP A 133 -35.22 -10.64 14.49
C ASP A 133 -36.21 -9.94 15.44
N LYS A 134 -37.23 -10.69 15.88
CA LYS A 134 -38.19 -10.27 16.90
C LYS A 134 -38.51 -11.44 17.84
N PRO A 135 -38.88 -11.17 19.11
CA PRO A 135 -39.27 -12.23 20.03
C PRO A 135 -40.49 -12.99 19.50
N ALA A 136 -40.46 -14.32 19.62
CA ALA A 136 -41.63 -15.14 19.38
C ALA A 136 -42.63 -15.00 20.54
N LYS A 137 -43.89 -15.39 20.31
CA LYS A 137 -44.87 -15.52 21.39
C LYS A 137 -44.45 -16.55 22.45
N THR A 138 -43.68 -17.56 22.05
CA THR A 138 -43.09 -18.55 22.96
C THR A 138 -41.83 -17.96 23.61
N PRO A 139 -41.76 -17.90 24.96
CA PRO A 139 -40.59 -17.37 25.66
C PRO A 139 -39.28 -18.06 25.24
N GLY A 140 -38.21 -17.29 25.10
CA GLY A 140 -36.88 -17.80 24.72
C GLY A 140 -36.75 -18.25 23.25
N LYS A 141 -37.78 -18.03 22.42
CA LYS A 141 -37.73 -18.32 20.98
C LYS A 141 -37.73 -17.03 20.16
N GLU A 142 -37.06 -17.07 19.02
CA GLU A 142 -36.89 -15.92 18.12
C GLU A 142 -37.49 -16.19 16.75
N LEU A 143 -38.02 -15.13 16.15
CA LEU A 143 -38.55 -15.09 14.80
C LEU A 143 -37.66 -14.20 13.93
N THR A 144 -37.26 -14.68 12.77
CA THR A 144 -36.61 -13.87 11.74
C THR A 144 -37.64 -13.45 10.71
N TYR A 145 -37.70 -12.15 10.41
CA TYR A 145 -38.45 -11.63 9.27
C TYR A 145 -37.58 -11.68 8.02
N TRP A 146 -38.11 -12.30 6.98
CA TRP A 146 -37.47 -12.53 5.69
C TRP A 146 -38.18 -11.72 4.62
N TRP A 147 -37.42 -11.17 3.68
CA TRP A 147 -37.92 -10.32 2.61
C TRP A 147 -37.32 -10.74 1.27
N LEU A 148 -38.18 -10.87 0.26
CA LEU A 148 -37.80 -10.99 -1.14
C LEU A 148 -38.27 -9.71 -1.84
N ASP A 149 -37.33 -8.95 -2.37
CA ASP A 149 -37.59 -7.70 -3.06
C ASP A 149 -37.89 -7.96 -4.55
N HIS A 150 -38.92 -7.32 -5.10
CA HIS A 150 -39.23 -7.41 -6.54
C HIS A 150 -38.37 -6.47 -7.40
N GLY A 151 -37.53 -5.63 -6.78
CA GLY A 151 -36.56 -4.78 -7.47
C GLY A 151 -37.13 -3.46 -7.98
N HIS A 152 -38.26 -3.01 -7.45
CA HIS A 152 -38.85 -1.72 -7.81
C HIS A 152 -38.00 -0.56 -7.32
N SER A 153 -37.89 0.49 -8.15
CA SER A 153 -37.20 1.71 -7.76
C SER A 153 -37.87 2.38 -6.56
N ASN A 154 -37.08 2.67 -5.55
CA ASN A 154 -37.47 3.43 -4.36
C ASN A 154 -36.45 4.57 -4.09
N LEU A 155 -36.74 5.42 -3.09
CA LEU A 155 -35.90 6.57 -2.74
C LEU A 155 -34.42 6.20 -2.54
N PHE A 156 -34.15 5.03 -1.95
CA PHE A 156 -32.80 4.54 -1.68
C PHE A 156 -32.10 4.01 -2.92
N SER A 157 -32.84 3.37 -3.84
CA SER A 157 -32.27 2.91 -5.12
C SER A 157 -31.78 4.07 -6.00
N ASN A 158 -32.46 5.23 -5.95
CA ASN A 158 -32.04 6.42 -6.69
C ASN A 158 -30.77 7.04 -6.09
N ALA A 159 -30.66 7.06 -4.75
CA ALA A 159 -29.45 7.51 -4.08
C ALA A 159 -28.24 6.63 -4.42
N ALA A 160 -28.42 5.31 -4.37
CA ALA A 160 -27.37 4.37 -4.71
C ALA A 160 -26.97 4.44 -6.21
N THR A 161 -27.90 4.77 -7.10
CA THR A 161 -27.61 4.98 -8.53
C THR A 161 -26.75 6.23 -8.75
N ARG A 162 -27.06 7.36 -8.07
CA ARG A 162 -26.22 8.57 -8.14
C ARG A 162 -24.82 8.34 -7.59
N GLN A 163 -24.71 7.61 -6.49
CA GLN A 163 -23.41 7.29 -5.88
C GLN A 163 -22.52 6.47 -6.81
N ARG A 164 -23.11 5.59 -7.63
CA ARG A 164 -22.42 4.85 -8.70
C ARG A 164 -21.93 5.74 -9.83
N GLU A 165 -22.58 6.88 -10.09
CA GLU A 165 -22.14 7.84 -11.11
C GLU A 165 -21.00 8.75 -10.60
N GLU A 166 -20.94 8.99 -9.28
CA GLU A 166 -19.95 9.87 -8.65
C GLU A 166 -18.65 9.16 -8.26
N LYS A 167 -18.74 7.89 -7.83
CA LYS A 167 -17.60 7.13 -7.27
C LYS A 167 -17.45 5.77 -7.92
N LEU A 168 -16.23 5.23 -7.85
CA LEU A 168 -15.98 3.85 -8.22
C LEU A 168 -16.64 2.91 -7.19
N CYS A 169 -17.78 2.33 -7.55
CA CYS A 169 -18.43 1.33 -6.69
C CYS A 169 -17.72 -0.01 -6.77
N VAL A 170 -17.32 -0.54 -5.61
CA VAL A 170 -16.57 -1.77 -5.49
C VAL A 170 -17.25 -2.69 -4.49
N VAL A 171 -17.63 -3.91 -4.90
CA VAL A 171 -18.25 -4.87 -3.99
C VAL A 171 -17.18 -5.59 -3.19
N ILE A 172 -17.28 -5.55 -1.87
CA ILE A 172 -16.37 -6.29 -0.99
C ILE A 172 -16.89 -7.69 -0.68
N ASP A 173 -15.98 -8.63 -0.60
CA ASP A 173 -16.23 -9.99 -0.14
C ASP A 173 -16.59 -10.01 1.36
N THR A 174 -17.23 -11.10 1.79
CA THR A 174 -17.71 -11.32 3.15
C THR A 174 -16.58 -11.36 4.18
N ASN A 175 -15.41 -11.92 3.82
CA ASN A 175 -14.21 -11.91 4.68
C ASN A 175 -13.76 -10.48 5.00
N ILE A 176 -13.65 -9.62 3.98
CA ILE A 176 -13.30 -8.20 4.12
C ILE A 176 -14.35 -7.47 4.94
N PHE A 177 -15.64 -7.71 4.70
CA PHE A 177 -16.69 -7.12 5.54
C PHE A 177 -16.51 -7.45 7.03
N PHE A 178 -16.23 -8.71 7.38
CA PHE A 178 -16.01 -9.10 8.77
C PHE A 178 -14.70 -8.52 9.32
N ASP A 179 -13.68 -8.35 8.48
CA ASP A 179 -12.44 -7.69 8.87
C ASP A 179 -12.64 -6.22 9.23
N LEU A 180 -13.44 -5.51 8.45
CA LEU A 180 -13.79 -4.11 8.67
C LEU A 180 -14.64 -3.92 9.94
N TYR A 181 -15.41 -4.94 10.32
CA TYR A 181 -16.22 -4.92 11.54
C TYR A 181 -15.39 -5.13 12.82
N ASP A 182 -14.24 -5.81 12.73
CA ASP A 182 -13.39 -6.15 13.88
C ASP A 182 -12.11 -5.26 13.94
N PRO A 183 -12.19 -4.07 14.56
CA PRO A 183 -11.10 -3.09 14.56
C PRO A 183 -9.87 -3.55 15.35
N GLU A 184 -10.01 -4.51 16.25
CA GLU A 184 -8.92 -4.95 17.15
C GLU A 184 -7.98 -6.00 16.51
N ASN A 185 -8.40 -6.64 15.41
CA ASN A 185 -7.56 -7.65 14.75
C ASN A 185 -6.46 -6.99 13.89
N ILE A 186 -5.20 -7.07 14.32
CA ILE A 186 -4.02 -6.52 13.62
C ILE A 186 -3.78 -7.23 12.27
N ASN A 187 -4.21 -8.47 12.11
CA ASN A 187 -4.04 -9.21 10.85
C ASN A 187 -4.96 -8.73 9.72
N ASN A 188 -5.81 -7.72 9.98
CA ASN A 188 -6.81 -7.21 9.05
C ASN A 188 -6.46 -5.83 8.45
N GLU A 189 -5.21 -5.37 8.63
CA GLU A 189 -4.76 -4.05 8.18
C GLU A 189 -4.98 -3.83 6.67
N GLU A 190 -4.77 -4.84 5.83
CA GLU A 190 -5.00 -4.76 4.37
C GLU A 190 -6.48 -4.45 4.03
N SER A 191 -7.42 -5.09 4.71
CA SER A 191 -8.86 -4.83 4.54
C SER A 191 -9.20 -3.44 5.07
N LYS A 192 -8.65 -3.06 6.23
CA LYS A 192 -8.89 -1.77 6.88
C LYS A 192 -8.36 -0.58 6.08
N ALA A 193 -7.29 -0.77 5.30
CA ALA A 193 -6.75 0.25 4.44
C ALA A 193 -7.76 0.75 3.38
N LEU A 194 -8.78 -0.05 3.03
CA LEU A 194 -9.89 0.39 2.17
C LEU A 194 -10.75 1.50 2.80
N LEU A 195 -10.62 1.76 4.11
CA LEU A 195 -11.29 2.85 4.83
C LEU A 195 -10.43 4.11 4.94
N ALA A 196 -9.30 4.21 4.23
CA ALA A 196 -8.47 5.41 4.27
C ALA A 196 -9.24 6.65 3.76
N ASP A 197 -9.04 7.80 4.42
CA ASP A 197 -9.75 9.06 4.12
C ASP A 197 -9.65 9.46 2.65
N TRP A 198 -8.50 9.24 2.01
CA TRP A 198 -8.27 9.57 0.60
C TRP A 198 -9.00 8.62 -0.37
N LEU A 199 -9.32 7.39 0.04
CA LEU A 199 -10.10 6.46 -0.79
C LEU A 199 -11.58 6.80 -0.74
N HIS A 200 -12.07 7.37 0.36
CA HIS A 200 -13.48 7.74 0.50
C HIS A 200 -13.98 8.74 -0.54
N THR A 201 -13.09 9.53 -1.17
CA THR A 201 -13.48 10.45 -2.25
C THR A 201 -13.62 9.74 -3.60
N GLU A 202 -12.81 8.71 -3.86
CA GLU A 202 -12.74 8.01 -5.14
C GLU A 202 -13.61 6.75 -5.20
N LEU A 203 -13.83 6.11 -4.05
CA LEU A 203 -14.36 4.76 -3.94
C LEU A 203 -15.59 4.69 -3.04
N ASP A 204 -16.54 3.86 -3.44
CA ASP A 204 -17.69 3.48 -2.63
C ASP A 204 -17.71 1.96 -2.39
N LEU A 205 -17.51 1.56 -1.13
CA LEU A 205 -17.57 0.15 -0.74
C LEU A 205 -19.02 -0.31 -0.71
N CYS A 206 -19.32 -1.31 -1.52
CA CYS A 206 -20.66 -1.85 -1.73
C CYS A 206 -20.79 -3.26 -1.17
N LEU A 207 -22.02 -3.63 -0.81
CA LEU A 207 -22.39 -4.99 -0.42
C LEU A 207 -23.54 -5.50 -1.28
N THR A 208 -23.66 -6.83 -1.40
CA THR A 208 -24.90 -7.46 -1.87
C THR A 208 -25.72 -7.92 -0.67
N ASP A 209 -27.02 -8.06 -0.84
CA ASP A 209 -27.90 -8.55 0.22
C ASP A 209 -27.58 -9.98 0.69
N ALA A 210 -26.75 -10.74 -0.04
CA ALA A 210 -26.27 -12.04 0.43
C ALA A 210 -25.53 -11.95 1.77
N ILE A 211 -24.93 -10.80 2.11
CA ILE A 211 -24.24 -10.61 3.38
C ILE A 211 -25.16 -10.84 4.58
N PHE A 212 -26.43 -10.46 4.48
CA PHE A 212 -27.40 -10.64 5.58
C PHE A 212 -27.72 -12.11 5.82
N ASN A 213 -27.68 -12.94 4.77
CA ASN A 213 -27.80 -14.38 4.93
C ASN A 213 -26.61 -14.95 5.73
N LYS A 214 -25.40 -14.48 5.47
CA LYS A 214 -24.20 -14.88 6.23
C LYS A 214 -24.23 -14.36 7.67
N ILE A 215 -24.60 -13.10 7.89
CA ILE A 215 -24.79 -12.53 9.24
C ILE A 215 -25.83 -13.34 10.02
N ASN A 216 -26.88 -13.83 9.35
CA ASN A 216 -27.93 -14.62 9.97
C ASN A 216 -27.46 -15.98 10.50
N THR A 217 -26.31 -16.51 10.06
CA THR A 217 -25.77 -17.77 10.61
C THR A 217 -25.13 -17.59 12.00
N ILE A 218 -24.92 -16.35 12.44
CA ILE A 218 -24.31 -16.04 13.74
C ILE A 218 -25.27 -16.35 14.87
N THR A 219 -24.83 -17.17 15.84
CA THR A 219 -25.63 -17.60 16.98
C THR A 219 -25.83 -16.49 18.02
N ASN A 220 -24.77 -15.73 18.32
CA ASN A 220 -24.83 -14.61 19.27
C ASN A 220 -25.71 -13.47 18.73
N ILE A 221 -26.79 -13.16 19.46
CA ILE A 221 -27.83 -12.20 19.08
C ILE A 221 -27.27 -10.78 18.97
N ASP A 222 -26.46 -10.35 19.94
CA ASP A 222 -25.93 -8.99 19.99
C ASP A 222 -24.90 -8.76 18.88
N LYS A 223 -23.99 -9.72 18.68
CA LYS A 223 -23.04 -9.69 17.56
C LYS A 223 -23.77 -9.62 16.21
N ARG A 224 -24.82 -10.43 16.04
CA ARG A 224 -25.64 -10.44 14.82
C ARG A 224 -26.34 -9.09 14.59
N LYS A 225 -26.95 -8.50 15.63
CA LYS A 225 -27.61 -7.18 15.54
C LYS A 225 -26.63 -6.08 15.18
N HIS A 226 -25.45 -6.04 15.81
CA HIS A 226 -24.43 -5.04 15.53
C HIS A 226 -23.89 -5.16 14.10
N GLN A 227 -23.56 -6.37 13.65
CA GLN A 227 -23.11 -6.59 12.27
C GLN A 227 -24.18 -6.27 11.24
N HIS A 228 -25.45 -6.59 11.53
CA HIS A 228 -26.57 -6.20 10.69
C HIS A 228 -26.72 -4.68 10.59
N SER A 229 -26.49 -3.95 11.69
CA SER A 229 -26.49 -2.48 11.70
C SER A 229 -25.31 -1.91 10.90
N PHE A 230 -24.12 -2.51 11.04
CA PHE A 230 -22.93 -2.13 10.29
C PHE A 230 -23.11 -2.34 8.78
N ALA A 231 -23.65 -3.48 8.35
CA ALA A 231 -23.93 -3.77 6.94
C ALA A 231 -24.89 -2.76 6.28
N LYS A 232 -25.78 -2.13 7.05
CA LYS A 232 -26.69 -1.09 6.53
C LYS A 232 -25.99 0.22 6.14
N LYS A 233 -24.73 0.43 6.56
CA LYS A 233 -23.95 1.62 6.22
C LYS A 233 -23.39 1.59 4.80
N PHE A 234 -23.31 0.40 4.19
CA PHE A 234 -22.75 0.21 2.86
C PHE A 234 -23.82 0.38 1.79
N THR A 235 -23.41 0.89 0.63
CA THR A 235 -24.27 0.99 -0.54
C THR A 235 -24.65 -0.39 -1.05
N ARG A 236 -25.92 -0.55 -1.42
CA ARG A 236 -26.48 -1.79 -1.96
C ARG A 236 -27.29 -1.45 -3.19
N LEU A 237 -27.12 -2.22 -4.24
CA LEU A 237 -27.88 -2.04 -5.48
C LEU A 237 -28.94 -3.12 -5.67
N PRO A 238 -30.06 -2.78 -6.31
CA PRO A 238 -31.08 -3.75 -6.68
C PRO A 238 -30.48 -4.88 -7.52
N CYS A 239 -30.99 -6.10 -7.33
CA CYS A 239 -30.56 -7.27 -8.08
C CYS A 239 -31.77 -7.88 -8.80
N PRO A 240 -31.88 -7.75 -10.13
CA PRO A 240 -32.97 -8.36 -10.89
C PRO A 240 -32.95 -9.89 -10.77
N THR A 241 -34.03 -10.48 -10.25
CA THR A 241 -34.12 -11.92 -9.96
C THR A 241 -33.93 -12.79 -11.22
N GLN A 242 -34.46 -12.35 -12.37
CA GLN A 242 -34.34 -13.09 -13.65
C GLN A 242 -32.89 -13.21 -14.13
N LYS A 243 -32.10 -12.14 -13.94
CA LYS A 243 -30.68 -12.13 -14.29
C LYS A 243 -29.86 -13.00 -13.33
N LEU A 244 -30.20 -12.95 -12.03
CA LEU A 244 -29.53 -13.73 -10.99
C LEU A 244 -29.53 -15.24 -11.27
N ASP A 245 -30.67 -15.83 -11.63
CA ASP A 245 -30.76 -17.27 -11.88
C ASP A 245 -29.89 -17.72 -13.05
N THR A 246 -29.83 -16.90 -14.11
CA THR A 246 -29.02 -17.17 -15.30
C THR A 246 -27.53 -17.09 -14.96
N VAL A 247 -27.13 -16.02 -14.27
CA VAL A 247 -25.75 -15.82 -13.81
C VAL A 247 -25.32 -16.95 -12.87
N TYR A 248 -26.15 -17.28 -11.87
CA TYR A 248 -25.84 -18.29 -10.87
C TYR A 248 -25.59 -19.68 -11.51
N LYS A 249 -26.41 -20.08 -12.49
CA LYS A 249 -26.21 -21.35 -13.22
C LYS A 249 -24.89 -21.34 -14.00
N SER A 250 -24.60 -20.26 -14.72
CA SER A 250 -23.36 -20.13 -15.49
C SER A 250 -22.13 -20.13 -14.58
N LEU A 251 -22.19 -19.40 -13.46
CA LEU A 251 -21.13 -19.32 -12.47
C LEU A 251 -20.91 -20.67 -11.78
N SER A 252 -21.98 -21.34 -11.34
CA SER A 252 -21.92 -22.69 -10.76
C SER A 252 -21.25 -23.70 -11.70
N ASN A 253 -21.55 -23.64 -12.99
CA ASN A 253 -20.91 -24.48 -14.01
C ASN A 253 -19.41 -24.17 -14.16
N LEU A 254 -19.02 -22.88 -14.16
CA LEU A 254 -17.63 -22.47 -14.23
C LEU A 254 -16.82 -23.01 -13.04
N PHE A 255 -17.29 -22.77 -11.82
CA PHE A 255 -16.64 -23.25 -10.59
C PHE A 255 -16.57 -24.78 -10.53
N SER A 256 -17.63 -25.47 -10.94
CA SER A 256 -17.66 -26.94 -11.01
C SER A 256 -16.63 -27.49 -12.01
N LYS A 257 -16.52 -26.88 -13.20
CA LYS A 257 -15.54 -27.28 -14.23
C LYS A 257 -14.09 -27.11 -13.76
N LYS A 258 -13.82 -26.10 -12.93
CA LYS A 258 -12.51 -25.81 -12.36
C LYS A 258 -12.21 -26.57 -11.06
N ALA A 259 -13.16 -27.37 -10.56
CA ALA A 259 -13.05 -28.10 -9.30
C ALA A 259 -12.73 -27.20 -8.09
N ILE A 260 -13.21 -25.94 -8.11
CA ILE A 260 -13.02 -24.99 -7.01
C ILE A 260 -14.13 -25.20 -5.99
N GLY A 261 -13.74 -25.52 -4.74
CA GLY A 261 -14.67 -25.64 -3.63
C GLY A 261 -15.09 -24.25 -3.14
N ILE A 262 -16.26 -23.78 -3.58
CA ILE A 262 -16.85 -22.52 -3.12
C ILE A 262 -18.13 -22.79 -2.33
N ASP A 263 -18.34 -22.05 -1.24
CA ASP A 263 -19.58 -22.18 -0.49
C ASP A 263 -20.76 -21.54 -1.25
N GLU A 264 -21.97 -22.00 -0.96
CA GLU A 264 -23.16 -21.55 -1.69
C GLU A 264 -23.45 -20.06 -1.49
N PHE A 265 -23.06 -19.48 -0.35
CA PHE A 265 -23.24 -18.06 -0.05
C PHE A 265 -22.26 -17.20 -0.84
N GLU A 266 -21.00 -17.60 -0.94
CA GLU A 266 -19.97 -16.92 -1.73
C GLU A 266 -20.33 -16.93 -3.21
N LEU A 267 -20.76 -18.08 -3.74
CA LEU A 267 -21.23 -18.19 -5.12
C LEU A 267 -22.44 -17.26 -5.38
N LEU A 268 -23.37 -17.19 -4.43
CA LEU A 268 -24.53 -16.30 -4.53
C LEU A 268 -24.13 -14.82 -4.43
N HIS A 269 -23.13 -14.50 -3.60
CA HIS A 269 -22.61 -13.14 -3.45
C HIS A 269 -22.00 -12.65 -4.76
N ILE A 270 -21.12 -13.44 -5.38
CA ILE A 270 -20.54 -13.12 -6.70
C ILE A 270 -21.62 -13.06 -7.78
N ALA A 271 -22.56 -14.01 -7.79
CA ALA A 271 -23.66 -14.00 -8.77
C ALA A 271 -24.53 -12.74 -8.64
N ARG A 272 -24.77 -12.25 -7.42
CA ARG A 272 -25.48 -10.98 -7.17
C ARG A 272 -24.65 -9.77 -7.60
N THR A 273 -23.35 -9.77 -7.36
CA THR A 273 -22.44 -8.71 -7.85
C THR A 273 -22.59 -8.53 -9.35
N ILE A 274 -22.51 -9.63 -10.12
CA ILE A 274 -22.66 -9.63 -11.57
C ILE A 274 -24.09 -9.26 -11.98
N ALA A 275 -25.11 -9.81 -11.32
CA ALA A 275 -26.50 -9.53 -11.66
C ALA A 275 -26.90 -8.07 -11.41
N SER A 276 -26.26 -7.40 -10.44
CA SER A 276 -26.42 -5.97 -10.15
C SER A 276 -25.53 -5.05 -11.01
N ASP A 277 -24.84 -5.57 -12.03
CA ASP A 277 -23.97 -4.80 -12.93
C ASP A 277 -22.79 -4.10 -12.23
N PHE A 278 -22.25 -4.70 -11.17
CA PHE A 278 -20.95 -4.29 -10.65
C PHE A 278 -19.82 -4.95 -11.46
N HIS A 279 -18.75 -4.20 -11.70
CA HIS A 279 -17.61 -4.64 -12.49
C HIS A 279 -16.36 -4.95 -11.66
N ILE A 280 -16.36 -4.66 -10.36
CA ILE A 280 -15.22 -4.89 -9.48
C ILE A 280 -15.70 -5.60 -8.22
N PHE A 281 -15.04 -6.72 -7.92
CA PHE A 281 -15.20 -7.48 -6.70
C PHE A 281 -13.85 -7.61 -5.99
N VAL A 282 -13.81 -7.20 -4.73
CA VAL A 282 -12.58 -7.24 -3.93
C VAL A 282 -12.63 -8.43 -2.99
N THR A 283 -11.60 -9.25 -3.03
CA THR A 283 -11.46 -10.42 -2.15
C THR A 283 -9.99 -10.70 -1.81
N ARG A 284 -9.76 -11.36 -0.68
CA ARG A 284 -8.46 -11.93 -0.29
C ARG A 284 -8.37 -13.43 -0.58
N ASP A 285 -9.44 -14.05 -1.09
CA ASP A 285 -9.46 -15.47 -1.40
C ASP A 285 -8.67 -15.76 -2.67
N ILE A 286 -7.56 -16.47 -2.49
CA ILE A 286 -6.63 -16.86 -3.56
C ILE A 286 -7.34 -17.73 -4.60
N HIS A 287 -8.26 -18.62 -4.19
CA HIS A 287 -8.97 -19.49 -5.12
C HIS A 287 -9.91 -18.73 -6.05
N ILE A 288 -10.45 -17.59 -5.61
CA ILE A 288 -11.28 -16.70 -6.44
C ILE A 288 -10.39 -15.79 -7.29
N LEU A 289 -9.29 -15.28 -6.72
CA LEU A 289 -8.31 -14.46 -7.44
C LEU A 289 -7.67 -15.23 -8.61
N ASP A 290 -7.37 -16.51 -8.44
CA ASP A 290 -6.73 -17.37 -9.44
C ASP A 290 -7.60 -17.60 -10.70
N ILE A 291 -8.91 -17.39 -10.61
CA ILE A 291 -9.84 -17.45 -11.75
C ILE A 291 -10.37 -16.07 -12.19
N GLY A 292 -9.70 -15.00 -11.74
CA GLY A 292 -10.11 -13.63 -12.02
C GLY A 292 -10.20 -13.32 -13.51
N ASP A 293 -9.26 -13.83 -14.31
CA ASP A 293 -9.22 -13.62 -15.76
C ASP A 293 -10.44 -14.27 -16.44
N GLU A 294 -10.81 -15.51 -16.07
CA GLU A 294 -12.00 -16.15 -16.63
C GLU A 294 -13.29 -15.45 -16.20
N LEU A 295 -13.36 -14.97 -14.96
CA LEU A 295 -14.51 -14.20 -14.48
C LEU A 295 -14.65 -12.87 -15.23
N TYR A 296 -13.53 -12.23 -15.57
CA TYR A 296 -13.53 -11.04 -16.41
C TYR A 296 -13.97 -11.34 -17.85
N ASP A 297 -13.48 -12.42 -18.46
CA ASP A 297 -13.82 -12.78 -19.83
C ASP A 297 -15.30 -13.16 -19.99
N HIS A 298 -15.85 -13.93 -19.04
CA HIS A 298 -17.23 -14.43 -19.12
C HIS A 298 -18.26 -13.41 -18.62
N PHE A 299 -17.93 -12.64 -17.58
CA PHE A 299 -18.90 -11.79 -16.86
C PHE A 299 -18.52 -10.31 -16.80
N ARG A 300 -17.35 -9.91 -17.33
CA ARG A 300 -16.80 -8.55 -17.18
C ARG A 300 -16.68 -8.12 -15.72
N LEU A 301 -16.39 -9.08 -14.84
CA LEU A 301 -16.15 -8.86 -13.43
C LEU A 301 -14.64 -8.94 -13.16
N SER A 302 -14.04 -7.82 -12.79
CA SER A 302 -12.66 -7.77 -12.30
C SER A 302 -12.62 -8.25 -10.85
N ILE A 303 -11.82 -9.29 -10.58
CA ILE A 303 -11.52 -9.75 -9.23
C ILE A 303 -10.17 -9.15 -8.83
N ILE A 304 -10.14 -8.41 -7.72
CA ILE A 304 -8.94 -7.70 -7.30
C ILE A 304 -8.67 -7.87 -5.80
N HIS A 305 -7.40 -7.99 -5.45
CA HIS A 305 -6.97 -7.97 -4.06
C HIS A 305 -7.03 -6.53 -3.49
N PRO A 306 -7.39 -6.30 -2.20
CA PRO A 306 -7.44 -4.96 -1.60
C PRO A 306 -6.22 -4.08 -1.91
N ASN A 307 -5.00 -4.58 -1.62
CA ASN A 307 -3.77 -3.82 -1.89
C ASN A 307 -3.57 -3.50 -3.37
N ASN A 308 -3.95 -4.38 -4.28
CA ASN A 308 -3.79 -4.13 -5.71
C ASN A 308 -4.71 -2.99 -6.16
N LEU A 309 -5.94 -2.93 -5.62
CA LEU A 309 -6.85 -1.83 -5.86
C LEU A 309 -6.29 -0.50 -5.32
N ILE A 310 -5.76 -0.53 -4.09
CA ILE A 310 -5.16 0.64 -3.45
C ILE A 310 -3.96 1.16 -4.27
N ILE A 311 -3.05 0.27 -4.67
CA ILE A 311 -1.87 0.64 -5.48
C ILE A 311 -2.31 1.20 -6.84
N GLN A 312 -3.30 0.59 -7.51
CA GLN A 312 -3.80 1.10 -8.79
C GLN A 312 -4.39 2.51 -8.66
N LEU A 313 -5.18 2.76 -7.62
CA LEU A 313 -5.76 4.09 -7.38
C LEU A 313 -4.69 5.13 -7.02
N ASP A 314 -3.70 4.76 -6.19
CA ASP A 314 -2.59 5.65 -5.85
C ASP A 314 -1.70 5.95 -7.06
N GLU A 315 -1.42 4.97 -7.91
CA GLU A 315 -0.67 5.14 -9.16
C GLU A 315 -1.37 6.11 -10.12
N LEU A 316 -2.69 5.98 -10.27
CA LEU A 316 -3.48 6.91 -11.09
C LEU A 316 -3.47 8.33 -10.51
N ARG A 317 -3.57 8.47 -9.18
CA ARG A 317 -3.56 9.75 -8.46
C ARG A 317 -2.18 10.43 -8.51
N ARG A 318 -1.09 9.66 -8.39
CA ARG A 318 0.30 10.14 -8.26
C ARG A 318 1.18 9.72 -9.42
N LYS A 319 0.63 9.74 -10.63
CA LYS A 319 1.33 9.30 -11.85
C LYS A 319 2.78 9.79 -12.00
N PRO A 320 3.15 11.05 -11.65
CA PRO A 320 4.54 11.50 -11.71
C PRO A 320 5.48 10.77 -10.74
N GLU A 321 5.02 10.40 -9.55
CA GLU A 321 5.81 9.74 -8.51
C GLU A 321 6.08 8.26 -8.81
N TYR A 322 5.25 7.64 -9.67
CA TYR A 322 5.44 6.28 -10.16
C TYR A 322 6.30 6.20 -11.43
N GLN A 323 6.75 7.34 -11.97
CA GLN A 323 7.69 7.33 -13.09
C GLN A 323 9.08 6.90 -12.62
N PRO A 324 9.78 6.05 -13.40
CA PRO A 324 11.15 5.66 -13.08
C PRO A 324 12.10 6.86 -13.00
N VAL A 325 12.85 6.96 -11.90
CA VAL A 325 13.93 7.93 -11.72
C VAL A 325 15.26 7.19 -11.69
N ARG A 326 16.34 7.79 -12.22
CA ARG A 326 17.67 7.16 -12.15
C ARG A 326 18.27 7.31 -10.76
N LEU A 327 18.68 6.21 -10.13
CA LEU A 327 19.38 6.27 -8.85
C LEU A 327 20.75 6.92 -9.04
N ALA A 328 21.02 8.04 -8.35
CA ALA A 328 22.24 8.84 -8.49
C ALA A 328 22.61 9.21 -9.94
N GLY A 329 21.61 9.35 -10.83
CA GLY A 329 21.85 9.61 -12.25
C GLY A 329 22.50 8.45 -13.04
N THR A 330 22.55 7.25 -12.47
CA THR A 330 23.06 6.01 -13.12
C THR A 330 22.02 5.37 -14.03
N LEU A 331 22.28 4.17 -14.57
CA LEU A 331 21.28 3.41 -15.32
C LEU A 331 20.34 2.58 -14.42
N LEU A 332 20.62 2.49 -13.11
CA LEU A 332 19.71 1.87 -12.17
C LEU A 332 18.46 2.74 -12.02
N LYS A 333 17.29 2.10 -12.04
CA LYS A 333 16.00 2.77 -11.90
C LYS A 333 15.50 2.63 -10.47
N GLN A 334 15.02 3.70 -9.88
CA GLN A 334 14.30 3.73 -8.63
C GLN A 334 12.83 4.01 -8.93
N ASN A 335 11.96 3.08 -8.54
CA ASN A 335 10.52 3.16 -8.76
C ASN A 335 9.78 2.95 -7.44
N ARG A 336 8.57 3.48 -7.32
CA ARG A 336 7.62 2.96 -6.34
C ARG A 336 7.23 1.53 -6.71
N VAL A 337 7.00 0.70 -5.70
CA VAL A 337 6.54 -0.68 -5.91
C VAL A 337 5.17 -0.66 -6.59
N GLN A 338 5.07 -1.32 -7.74
CA GLN A 338 3.87 -1.38 -8.57
C GLN A 338 3.06 -2.67 -8.35
N ILE A 339 1.84 -2.68 -8.88
CA ILE A 339 0.97 -3.87 -8.88
C ILE A 339 1.69 -5.08 -9.50
N GLY A 340 1.50 -6.25 -8.91
CA GLY A 340 2.06 -7.52 -9.41
C GLY A 340 3.53 -7.76 -9.05
N GLN A 341 4.27 -6.75 -8.57
CA GLN A 341 5.69 -6.93 -8.22
C GLN A 341 5.93 -7.66 -6.91
N GLN A 342 4.92 -7.77 -6.03
CA GLN A 342 5.06 -8.35 -4.69
C GLN A 342 5.67 -9.76 -4.69
N ASN A 343 5.25 -10.63 -5.62
CA ASN A 343 5.77 -12.00 -5.70
C ASN A 343 7.25 -12.01 -6.09
N ILE A 344 7.62 -11.24 -7.11
CA ILE A 344 9.01 -11.09 -7.56
C ILE A 344 9.86 -10.53 -6.41
N LEU A 345 9.40 -9.46 -5.75
CA LEU A 345 10.13 -8.89 -4.60
C LEU A 345 10.29 -9.89 -3.45
N THR A 346 9.29 -10.74 -3.22
CA THR A 346 9.37 -11.81 -2.22
C THR A 346 10.44 -12.83 -2.60
N ASP A 347 10.45 -13.29 -3.85
CA ASP A 347 11.42 -14.29 -4.32
C ASP A 347 12.87 -13.79 -4.19
N TYR A 348 13.10 -12.49 -4.38
CA TYR A 348 14.42 -11.88 -4.35
C TYR A 348 14.88 -11.41 -2.96
N PHE A 349 13.97 -10.92 -2.10
CA PHE A 349 14.33 -10.23 -0.86
C PHE A 349 13.86 -10.92 0.43
N GLN A 350 13.18 -12.06 0.33
CA GLN A 350 12.86 -12.85 1.52
C GLN A 350 14.16 -13.30 2.20
N SER A 351 14.31 -12.96 3.49
CA SER A 351 15.44 -13.42 4.29
C SER A 351 15.31 -14.92 4.62
N CYS A 352 16.43 -15.61 4.84
CA CYS A 352 16.42 -17.01 5.28
C CYS A 352 15.76 -17.22 6.65
N ASN A 353 15.71 -16.18 7.49
CA ASN A 353 15.09 -16.19 8.82
C ASN A 353 13.64 -15.65 8.82
N GLU A 354 13.10 -15.35 7.65
CA GLU A 354 11.77 -14.80 7.45
C GLU A 354 10.96 -15.76 6.57
N THR A 355 9.71 -16.08 6.94
CA THR A 355 8.88 -16.91 6.06
C THR A 355 8.38 -16.09 4.88
N ARG A 356 8.09 -16.77 3.76
CA ARG A 356 7.48 -16.13 2.58
C ARG A 356 6.21 -15.35 2.94
N ALA A 357 5.36 -15.95 3.78
CA ALA A 357 4.11 -15.37 4.21
C ALA A 357 4.32 -14.12 5.07
N ASP A 358 5.27 -14.16 6.01
CA ASP A 358 5.57 -13.02 6.90
C ASP A 358 6.09 -11.82 6.09
N PHE A 359 7.02 -12.05 5.16
CA PHE A 359 7.55 -10.97 4.31
C PHE A 359 6.44 -10.37 3.45
N GLN A 360 5.62 -11.21 2.81
CA GLN A 360 4.50 -10.75 1.99
C GLN A 360 3.51 -9.93 2.81
N GLN A 361 3.14 -10.40 3.99
CA GLN A 361 2.22 -9.68 4.88
C GLN A 361 2.79 -8.32 5.30
N ARG A 362 4.08 -8.26 5.67
CA ARG A 362 4.76 -7.00 6.02
C ARG A 362 4.79 -6.02 4.85
N LEU A 363 5.21 -6.47 3.67
CA LEU A 363 5.27 -5.61 2.48
C LEU A 363 3.87 -5.10 2.10
N ARG A 364 2.87 -5.99 2.12
CA ARG A 364 1.47 -5.66 1.83
C ARG A 364 0.90 -4.61 2.77
N ARG A 365 1.18 -4.72 4.07
CA ARG A 365 0.81 -3.70 5.07
C ARG A 365 1.31 -2.31 4.66
N PHE A 366 2.58 -2.19 4.26
CA PHE A 366 3.14 -0.90 3.87
C PHE A 366 2.55 -0.37 2.55
N LEU A 367 2.31 -1.26 1.58
CA LEU A 367 1.68 -0.89 0.31
C LEU A 367 0.21 -0.45 0.46
N ALA A 368 -0.46 -0.89 1.52
CA ALA A 368 -1.86 -0.56 1.78
C ALA A 368 -2.04 0.91 2.24
N GLU A 369 -0.99 1.56 2.74
CA GLU A 369 -1.04 2.94 3.25
C GLU A 369 -0.03 3.86 2.54
N PRO A 370 -0.21 4.12 1.23
CA PRO A 370 0.76 4.88 0.41
C PRO A 370 0.87 6.37 0.77
N ASP A 371 -0.06 6.90 1.57
CA ASP A 371 0.04 8.24 2.16
C ASP A 371 1.07 8.30 3.29
N LYS A 372 1.36 7.16 3.92
CA LYS A 372 2.20 7.07 5.12
C LYS A 372 3.53 6.38 4.88
N PHE A 373 3.53 5.39 3.99
CA PHE A 373 4.70 4.65 3.59
C PHE A 373 5.07 4.92 2.13
N GLU A 374 6.35 5.05 1.87
CA GLU A 374 6.90 5.06 0.53
C GLU A 374 7.72 3.79 0.31
N CYS A 375 7.20 2.89 -0.51
CA CYS A 375 7.86 1.62 -0.85
C CYS A 375 8.60 1.78 -2.18
N LEU A 376 9.93 1.75 -2.16
CA LEU A 376 10.79 1.94 -3.32
C LEU A 376 11.54 0.65 -3.67
N VAL A 377 11.55 0.30 -4.95
CA VAL A 377 12.39 -0.75 -5.52
C VAL A 377 13.44 -0.14 -6.43
N ILE A 378 14.67 -0.61 -6.31
CA ILE A 378 15.78 -0.30 -7.20
C ILE A 378 15.90 -1.48 -8.17
N LEU A 379 15.83 -1.18 -9.46
CA LEU A 379 15.86 -2.14 -10.55
C LEU A 379 17.12 -1.93 -11.40
N GLU A 380 17.78 -3.02 -11.72
CA GLU A 380 18.68 -3.11 -12.86
C GLU A 380 17.86 -3.55 -14.09
N ASN A 381 18.02 -2.85 -15.20
CA ASN A 381 17.19 -3.04 -16.39
C ASN A 381 15.68 -2.91 -16.07
N GLU A 382 14.80 -3.58 -16.82
CA GLU A 382 13.35 -3.44 -16.62
C GLU A 382 12.79 -4.25 -15.44
N ASN A 383 13.39 -5.39 -15.10
CA ASN A 383 12.75 -6.37 -14.21
C ASN A 383 13.67 -7.06 -13.19
N GLN A 384 14.91 -6.62 -13.00
CA GLN A 384 15.81 -7.28 -12.05
C GLN A 384 15.93 -6.45 -10.76
N PRO A 385 15.31 -6.87 -9.63
CA PRO A 385 15.41 -6.15 -8.38
C PRO A 385 16.81 -6.24 -7.79
N VAL A 386 17.32 -5.10 -7.35
CA VAL A 386 18.64 -4.95 -6.75
C VAL A 386 18.53 -4.53 -5.29
N ALA A 387 17.58 -3.68 -4.95
CA ALA A 387 17.28 -3.33 -3.57
C ALA A 387 15.80 -2.96 -3.37
N LEU A 388 15.34 -3.07 -2.14
CA LEU A 388 14.01 -2.68 -1.68
C LEU A 388 14.16 -1.87 -0.39
N VAL A 389 13.57 -0.68 -0.36
CA VAL A 389 13.54 0.19 0.80
C VAL A 389 12.13 0.70 1.04
N VAL A 390 11.69 0.67 2.30
CA VAL A 390 10.43 1.29 2.72
C VAL A 390 10.76 2.43 3.65
N TYR A 391 10.21 3.60 3.37
CA TYR A 391 10.27 4.76 4.25
C TYR A 391 8.94 4.95 4.96
N ASP A 392 8.99 5.05 6.28
CA ASP A 392 7.91 5.44 7.16
C ASP A 392 8.14 6.90 7.61
N ARG A 393 7.16 7.76 7.31
CA ARG A 393 7.20 9.21 7.60
C ARG A 393 6.22 9.65 8.70
N HIS A 394 5.64 8.72 9.46
CA HIS A 394 4.68 9.03 10.52
C HIS A 394 5.24 9.98 11.57
N LYS A 395 6.52 9.82 11.93
CA LYS A 395 7.20 10.67 12.90
C LYS A 395 7.72 11.94 12.21
N ILE A 396 7.47 13.09 12.82
CA ILE A 396 7.92 14.40 12.32
C ILE A 396 9.44 14.57 12.47
N HIS A 397 10.05 13.96 13.49
CA HIS A 397 11.48 14.12 13.80
C HIS A 397 12.35 12.96 13.30
N GLU A 398 11.73 11.87 12.82
CA GLU A 398 12.44 10.63 12.48
C GLU A 398 11.92 10.08 11.15
N LEU A 399 12.83 9.70 10.26
CA LEU A 399 12.55 8.87 9.10
C LEU A 399 12.81 7.41 9.50
N GLU A 400 11.78 6.59 9.56
CA GLU A 400 11.93 5.18 9.92
C GLU A 400 12.02 4.30 8.65
N ILE A 401 12.85 3.26 8.71
CA ILE A 401 13.12 2.32 7.61
C ILE A 401 12.79 0.90 8.12
N PRO A 402 11.51 0.47 8.00
CA PRO A 402 11.09 -0.86 8.46
C PRO A 402 11.47 -2.00 7.51
N ILE A 403 11.78 -1.70 6.25
CA ILE A 403 12.35 -2.65 5.29
C ILE A 403 13.55 -2.01 4.60
N LEU A 404 14.71 -2.68 4.68
CA LEU A 404 15.93 -2.37 3.95
C LEU A 404 16.57 -3.68 3.49
N ARG A 405 16.52 -3.93 2.18
CA ARG A 405 17.02 -5.16 1.54
C ARG A 405 17.89 -4.80 0.35
N VAL A 406 19.03 -5.46 0.25
CA VAL A 406 19.94 -5.34 -0.91
C VAL A 406 20.26 -6.76 -1.36
N GLY A 407 19.98 -7.05 -2.62
CA GLY A 407 20.20 -8.37 -3.20
C GLY A 407 21.69 -8.65 -3.42
N SER A 408 22.05 -9.93 -3.48
CA SER A 408 23.43 -10.35 -3.71
C SER A 408 23.90 -9.95 -5.11
N ASN A 409 24.81 -9.00 -5.19
CA ASN A 409 25.45 -8.56 -6.43
C ASN A 409 26.84 -7.94 -6.13
N PRO A 410 27.74 -7.77 -7.13
CA PRO A 410 29.08 -7.24 -6.91
C PRO A 410 29.13 -5.84 -6.28
N LEU A 411 28.07 -5.04 -6.42
CA LEU A 411 27.94 -3.68 -5.89
C LEU A 411 27.07 -3.61 -4.63
N ALA A 412 26.70 -4.76 -4.03
CA ALA A 412 25.76 -4.79 -2.90
C ALA A 412 26.20 -3.89 -1.73
N ALA A 413 27.49 -3.89 -1.39
CA ALA A 413 28.04 -3.01 -0.36
C ALA A 413 27.89 -1.53 -0.75
N THR A 414 28.28 -1.17 -1.98
CA THR A 414 28.16 0.20 -2.50
C THR A 414 26.71 0.68 -2.50
N ILE A 415 25.76 -0.16 -2.93
CA ILE A 415 24.33 0.14 -2.92
C ILE A 415 23.83 0.31 -1.48
N ALA A 416 24.26 -0.53 -0.54
CA ALA A 416 23.90 -0.38 0.87
C ALA A 416 24.31 0.99 1.43
N HIS A 417 25.58 1.39 1.28
CA HIS A 417 26.04 2.73 1.70
C HIS A 417 25.29 3.86 0.99
N HIS A 418 25.02 3.70 -0.30
CA HIS A 418 24.28 4.70 -1.06
C HIS A 418 22.86 4.90 -0.51
N LEU A 419 22.14 3.81 -0.22
CA LEU A 419 20.77 3.88 0.31
C LEU A 419 20.73 4.48 1.72
N LEU A 420 21.73 4.18 2.56
CA LEU A 420 21.88 4.79 3.89
C LEU A 420 22.15 6.30 3.79
N PHE A 421 23.04 6.70 2.88
CA PHE A 421 23.33 8.10 2.59
C PHE A 421 22.11 8.83 2.02
N GLN A 422 21.38 8.21 1.10
CA GLN A 422 20.15 8.74 0.53
C GLN A 422 19.07 8.91 1.61
N ALA A 423 18.89 7.93 2.49
CA ALA A 423 17.92 8.03 3.59
C ALA A 423 18.25 9.19 4.54
N ALA A 424 19.52 9.37 4.90
CA ALA A 424 19.96 10.51 5.70
C ALA A 424 19.76 11.85 4.98
N SER A 425 20.00 11.90 3.67
CA SER A 425 19.76 13.08 2.84
C SER A 425 18.27 13.43 2.76
N VAL A 426 17.41 12.42 2.60
CA VAL A 426 15.94 12.58 2.63
C VAL A 426 15.50 13.09 3.99
N SER A 427 15.98 12.48 5.08
CA SER A 427 15.71 12.90 6.46
C SER A 427 16.07 14.37 6.67
N ALA A 428 17.30 14.76 6.31
CA ALA A 428 17.79 16.13 6.47
C ALA A 428 17.00 17.14 5.64
N ARG A 429 16.71 16.83 4.36
CA ARG A 429 15.92 17.70 3.48
C ARG A 429 14.51 17.93 4.01
N GLU A 430 13.91 16.90 4.59
CA GLU A 430 12.58 16.96 5.19
C GLU A 430 12.58 17.49 6.64
N GLN A 431 13.73 17.98 7.14
CA GLN A 431 13.90 18.51 8.50
C GLN A 431 13.60 17.49 9.62
N ARG A 432 13.75 16.20 9.32
CA ARG A 432 13.77 15.10 10.29
C ARG A 432 15.19 14.96 10.85
N GLN A 433 15.34 15.12 12.16
CA GLN A 433 16.64 15.12 12.82
C GLN A 433 17.27 13.71 12.91
N PHE A 434 16.49 12.65 12.71
CA PHE A 434 16.95 11.28 12.88
C PHE A 434 16.52 10.35 11.74
N THR A 435 17.34 9.34 11.46
CA THR A 435 16.94 8.17 10.66
C THR A 435 17.05 6.93 11.51
N ARG A 436 16.01 6.11 11.51
CA ARG A 436 15.96 4.85 12.26
C ARG A 436 15.75 3.67 11.32
N ILE A 437 16.50 2.60 11.53
CA ILE A 437 16.30 1.33 10.82
C ILE A 437 15.73 0.32 11.81
N THR A 438 14.50 -0.13 11.55
CA THR A 438 13.76 -1.07 12.42
C THR A 438 13.58 -2.45 11.80
N ASP A 439 14.18 -2.68 10.63
CA ASP A 439 14.12 -3.97 9.96
C ASP A 439 14.77 -5.10 10.80
N PRO A 440 14.03 -6.15 11.16
CA PRO A 440 14.54 -7.25 11.97
C PRO A 440 15.43 -8.24 11.22
N TYR A 441 15.43 -8.25 9.88
CA TYR A 441 16.15 -9.25 9.08
C TYR A 441 17.27 -8.65 8.22
N LEU A 442 18.04 -7.71 8.79
CA LEU A 442 19.21 -7.13 8.14
C LEU A 442 20.29 -8.19 7.87
N GLU A 443 20.77 -8.23 6.63
CA GLU A 443 21.89 -9.10 6.25
C GLU A 443 23.24 -8.54 6.74
N GLU A 444 24.30 -9.35 6.66
CA GLU A 444 25.64 -8.99 7.13
C GLU A 444 26.21 -7.77 6.38
N THR A 445 26.03 -7.71 5.05
CA THR A 445 26.48 -6.60 4.20
C THR A 445 25.87 -5.27 4.66
N LEU A 446 24.56 -5.27 4.93
CA LEU A 446 23.85 -4.10 5.43
C LEU A 446 24.27 -3.74 6.85
N THR A 447 24.44 -4.73 7.73
CA THR A 447 24.86 -4.51 9.12
C THR A 447 26.24 -3.84 9.18
N LYS A 448 27.20 -4.27 8.34
CA LYS A 448 28.50 -3.63 8.21
C LYS A 448 28.38 -2.19 7.70
N ALA A 449 27.63 -1.98 6.64
CA ALA A 449 27.42 -0.64 6.08
C ALA A 449 26.80 0.33 7.10
N ILE A 450 25.80 -0.14 7.87
CA ILE A 450 25.16 0.64 8.95
C ILE A 450 26.18 1.04 10.03
N GLN A 451 27.03 0.11 10.46
CA GLN A 451 28.07 0.38 11.47
C GLN A 451 29.12 1.40 10.98
N GLU A 452 29.47 1.36 9.69
CA GLU A 452 30.43 2.29 9.08
C GLU A 452 29.82 3.68 8.81
N ASP A 453 28.49 3.75 8.64
CA ASP A 453 27.75 4.96 8.28
C ASP A 453 27.22 5.76 9.48
N ALA A 454 27.87 5.64 10.64
CA ALA A 454 27.59 6.42 11.86
C ALA A 454 26.20 6.16 12.50
N PHE A 455 25.58 5.00 12.22
CA PHE A 455 24.42 4.56 12.97
C PHE A 455 24.85 3.92 14.29
N ILE A 456 24.10 4.21 15.34
CA ILE A 456 24.30 3.71 16.70
C ILE A 456 23.24 2.66 16.99
N ARG A 457 23.65 1.56 17.62
CA ARG A 457 22.72 0.52 18.04
C ARG A 457 21.89 1.02 19.22
N VAL A 458 20.57 0.94 19.09
CA VAL A 458 19.60 1.25 20.15
C VAL A 458 18.71 0.04 20.40
N LYS A 459 17.81 0.11 21.40
CA LYS A 459 16.94 -1.02 21.75
C LYS A 459 16.07 -1.45 20.57
N ASN A 460 15.47 -0.48 19.89
CA ASN A 460 14.62 -0.69 18.73
C ASN A 460 15.36 -0.34 17.42
N GLY A 461 16.40 -1.11 17.11
CA GLY A 461 17.11 -1.05 15.83
C GLY A 461 18.37 -0.19 15.84
N TRP A 462 18.55 0.60 14.78
CA TRP A 462 19.71 1.47 14.58
C TRP A 462 19.26 2.91 14.39
N LEU A 463 20.00 3.86 14.96
CA LEU A 463 19.64 5.27 14.96
C LEU A 463 20.82 6.13 14.52
N ARG A 464 20.55 7.12 13.66
CA ARG A 464 21.54 8.12 13.25
C ARG A 464 20.95 9.51 13.36
N ALA A 465 21.76 10.48 13.78
CA ALA A 465 21.42 11.91 13.73
C ALA A 465 21.79 12.51 12.36
N ASN A 466 20.86 13.26 11.77
CA ASN A 466 21.04 14.00 10.52
C ASN A 466 20.64 15.46 10.73
N ILE A 467 21.56 16.27 11.25
CA ILE A 467 21.23 17.62 11.73
C ILE A 467 21.47 18.63 10.60
N ALA A 468 20.40 19.09 9.97
CA ALA A 468 20.45 20.02 8.82
C ALA A 468 20.66 21.49 9.22
N ILE A 469 21.70 21.78 10.02
CA ILE A 469 21.99 23.15 10.49
C ILE A 469 23.46 23.53 10.28
N SER A 470 23.72 24.84 10.17
CA SER A 470 25.06 25.41 10.13
C SER A 470 25.17 26.46 11.23
N GLU A 471 25.78 26.09 12.35
CA GLU A 471 25.82 26.92 13.57
C GLU A 471 27.19 26.88 14.24
N LYS A 472 27.38 27.67 15.30
CA LYS A 472 28.59 27.59 16.14
C LYS A 472 28.54 26.34 17.02
N ALA A 473 29.71 25.85 17.45
CA ALA A 473 29.81 24.66 18.30
C ALA A 473 28.92 24.73 19.57
N SER A 474 28.86 25.90 20.21
CA SER A 474 28.04 26.13 21.41
C SER A 474 26.54 26.07 21.15
N GLN A 475 26.08 26.57 19.99
CA GLN A 475 24.68 26.56 19.59
C GLN A 475 24.25 25.14 19.21
N LEU A 476 25.08 24.45 18.41
CA LEU A 476 24.86 23.05 18.04
C LEU A 476 24.84 22.15 19.30
N SER A 477 25.72 22.37 20.27
CA SER A 477 25.70 21.65 21.54
C SER A 477 24.38 21.83 22.28
N LEU A 478 23.90 23.07 22.43
CA LEU A 478 22.60 23.35 23.05
C LEU A 478 21.45 22.67 22.30
N HIS A 479 21.48 22.68 20.96
CA HIS A 479 20.50 22.00 20.13
C HIS A 479 20.47 20.49 20.40
N LEU A 480 21.62 19.83 20.42
CA LEU A 480 21.73 18.39 20.68
C LEU A 480 21.26 18.01 22.09
N VAL A 481 21.56 18.83 23.11
CA VAL A 481 21.05 18.64 24.48
C VAL A 481 19.53 18.72 24.50
N ASN A 482 18.94 19.70 23.81
CA ASN A 482 17.49 19.83 23.70
C ASN A 482 16.85 18.62 23.01
N LEU A 483 17.45 18.12 21.93
CA LEU A 483 16.96 16.90 21.26
C LEU A 483 16.98 15.70 22.22
N ALA A 484 18.08 15.46 22.92
CA ALA A 484 18.18 14.37 23.89
C ALA A 484 17.14 14.48 25.02
N ASN A 485 16.91 15.69 25.52
CA ASN A 485 15.91 15.94 26.58
C ASN A 485 14.47 15.69 26.09
N ASN A 486 14.17 16.03 24.84
CA ASN A 486 12.83 15.91 24.28
C ASN A 486 12.45 14.47 23.92
N PHE A 487 13.42 13.66 23.46
CA PHE A 487 13.13 12.32 22.90
C PHE A 487 13.54 11.15 23.79
N GLY A 488 14.23 11.40 24.91
CA GLY A 488 14.52 10.40 25.94
C GLY A 488 15.83 9.63 25.74
N GLN A 489 16.00 8.56 26.52
CA GLN A 489 17.30 7.91 26.75
C GLN A 489 17.96 7.33 25.49
N GLU A 490 17.20 6.87 24.50
CA GLU A 490 17.76 6.35 23.24
C GLU A 490 18.55 7.40 22.45
N TYR A 491 18.32 8.68 22.73
CA TYR A 491 18.95 9.82 22.06
C TYR A 491 20.09 10.44 22.87
N ASP A 492 20.50 9.80 23.98
CA ASP A 492 21.55 10.31 24.88
C ASP A 492 22.92 10.43 24.21
N PHE A 493 23.16 9.73 23.10
CA PHE A 493 24.38 9.92 22.29
C PHE A 493 24.52 11.38 21.80
N CYS A 494 23.40 12.10 21.62
CA CYS A 494 23.42 13.53 21.32
C CYS A 494 24.06 14.34 22.46
N ARG A 495 23.86 13.96 23.74
CA ARG A 495 24.52 14.61 24.88
C ARG A 495 26.02 14.35 24.86
N GLN A 496 26.43 13.12 24.55
CA GLN A 496 27.85 12.77 24.46
C GLN A 496 28.56 13.63 23.39
N ILE A 497 27.92 13.82 22.23
CA ILE A 497 28.46 14.70 21.18
C ILE A 497 28.44 16.17 21.63
N ALA A 498 27.38 16.61 22.32
CA ALA A 498 27.26 17.96 22.85
C ALA A 498 28.34 18.30 23.90
N GLU A 499 28.74 17.34 24.73
CA GLU A 499 29.84 17.48 25.69
C GLU A 499 31.17 17.70 24.97
N VAL A 500 31.45 16.93 23.92
CA VAL A 500 32.67 17.11 23.10
C VAL A 500 32.67 18.49 22.43
N LEU A 501 31.52 18.98 21.96
CA LEU A 501 31.40 20.33 21.37
C LEU A 501 31.66 21.46 22.38
N ASN A 502 31.34 21.25 23.66
CA ASN A 502 31.53 22.26 24.72
C ASN A 502 32.93 22.28 25.32
N ASN A 503 33.78 21.29 25.01
CA ASN A 503 35.16 21.28 25.47
C ASN A 503 35.93 22.44 24.79
N GLY A 504 36.49 23.35 25.60
CA GLY A 504 37.06 24.63 25.12
C GLY A 504 38.23 24.54 24.14
N THR A 505 38.78 23.34 23.90
CA THR A 505 39.85 23.07 22.92
C THR A 505 39.36 22.41 21.64
N SER A 506 38.11 21.94 21.60
CA SER A 506 37.64 21.05 20.54
C SER A 506 37.45 21.75 19.20
N THR A 507 37.09 23.04 19.16
CA THR A 507 36.94 23.81 17.91
C THR A 507 38.26 24.03 17.17
N SER A 508 39.38 24.02 17.90
CA SER A 508 40.74 24.07 17.34
C SER A 508 41.26 22.71 16.88
N ASP A 509 40.62 21.61 17.29
CA ASP A 509 40.96 20.26 16.86
C ASP A 509 40.16 19.89 15.60
N ASN A 510 40.80 20.10 14.45
CA ASN A 510 40.26 19.78 13.13
C ASN A 510 39.83 18.31 12.99
N GLN A 511 40.57 17.35 13.56
CA GLN A 511 40.20 15.94 13.47
C GLN A 511 38.91 15.67 14.23
N THR A 512 38.79 16.18 15.46
CA THR A 512 37.58 16.01 16.26
C THR A 512 36.38 16.69 15.61
N MET A 513 36.52 17.94 15.13
CA MET A 513 35.41 18.68 14.51
C MET A 513 34.91 18.03 13.22
N THR A 514 35.81 17.57 12.36
CA THR A 514 35.40 16.86 11.13
C THR A 514 34.69 15.55 11.44
N GLN A 515 35.12 14.80 12.46
CA GLN A 515 34.38 13.61 12.91
C GLN A 515 32.97 13.96 13.41
N ILE A 516 32.82 15.02 14.20
CA ILE A 516 31.51 15.49 14.64
C ILE A 516 30.61 15.83 13.44
N GLU A 517 31.13 16.55 12.44
CA GLU A 517 30.38 16.85 11.21
C GLU A 517 29.94 15.58 10.48
N ARG A 518 30.74 14.50 10.49
CA ARG A 518 30.36 13.22 9.88
C ARG A 518 29.26 12.52 10.68
N PHE A 519 29.36 12.49 12.01
CA PHE A 519 28.33 11.88 12.87
C PHE A 519 26.99 12.62 12.81
N LEU A 520 27.02 13.94 12.55
CA LEU A 520 25.84 14.79 12.50
C LEU A 520 25.47 15.24 11.07
N TRP A 521 26.12 14.66 10.05
CA TRP A 521 25.99 15.12 8.66
C TRP A 521 24.51 15.27 8.28
N PRO A 522 24.09 16.40 7.67
CA PRO A 522 24.92 17.40 7.00
C PRO A 522 25.43 18.59 7.85
N ALA A 523 25.32 18.54 9.18
CA ALA A 523 25.66 19.66 10.06
C ALA A 523 27.03 20.30 9.76
N LYS A 524 27.11 21.63 9.88
CA LYS A 524 28.37 22.38 9.78
C LYS A 524 28.67 23.18 11.04
N VAL A 525 29.87 23.00 11.59
CA VAL A 525 30.38 23.78 12.73
C VAL A 525 31.11 25.01 12.20
N THR A 526 30.48 26.17 12.28
CA THR A 526 30.90 27.39 11.56
C THR A 526 32.15 28.07 12.13
N ASP A 527 32.44 27.85 13.40
CA ASP A 527 33.58 28.39 14.15
C ASP A 527 34.69 27.36 14.37
N ALA A 528 34.61 26.18 13.76
CA ALA A 528 35.68 25.19 13.77
C ALA A 528 36.83 25.59 12.81
N ASP A 529 38.08 25.34 13.22
CA ASP A 529 39.27 25.58 12.38
C ASP A 529 39.48 24.44 11.36
N ILE A 530 38.43 24.17 10.57
CA ILE A 530 38.46 23.18 9.49
C ILE A 530 38.90 23.88 8.20
N PRO A 531 40.01 23.45 7.56
CA PRO A 531 40.45 24.00 6.28
C PRO A 531 39.37 23.88 5.20
N ILE A 532 39.05 24.97 4.51
CA ILE A 532 38.08 24.97 3.41
C ILE A 532 38.75 25.28 2.09
N LEU A 533 38.51 24.46 1.09
CA LEU A 533 39.06 24.57 -0.25
C LEU A 533 37.95 24.73 -1.29
N ILE A 534 38.16 25.61 -2.26
CA ILE A 534 37.42 25.57 -3.53
C ILE A 534 38.26 24.77 -4.51
N ILE A 535 37.69 23.72 -5.11
CA ILE A 535 38.37 22.89 -6.12
C ILE A 535 37.58 22.93 -7.43
N PRO A 536 38.21 23.35 -8.55
CA PRO A 536 37.58 23.27 -9.85
C PRO A 536 37.59 21.83 -10.37
N ILE A 537 36.45 21.40 -10.91
CA ILE A 537 36.27 20.08 -11.53
C ILE A 537 35.50 20.23 -12.84
N ASP A 538 35.85 19.39 -13.81
CA ASP A 538 35.14 19.32 -15.09
C ASP A 538 33.76 18.68 -14.90
N PRO A 539 32.68 19.21 -15.53
CA PRO A 539 31.34 18.63 -15.41
C PRO A 539 31.27 17.15 -15.83
N HIS A 540 32.09 16.73 -16.79
CA HIS A 540 32.15 15.33 -17.22
C HIS A 540 32.62 14.38 -16.09
N TRP A 541 33.44 14.87 -15.16
CA TRP A 541 33.90 14.09 -14.00
C TRP A 541 33.00 14.28 -12.80
N ALA A 542 32.49 15.49 -12.58
CA ALA A 542 31.55 15.78 -11.49
C ALA A 542 30.31 14.88 -11.57
N LYS A 543 29.78 14.64 -12.79
CA LYS A 543 28.63 13.76 -13.00
C LYS A 543 28.85 12.33 -12.48
N ASP A 544 30.07 11.81 -12.60
CA ASP A 544 30.40 10.44 -12.24
C ASP A 544 30.74 10.29 -10.76
N LEU A 545 31.14 11.38 -10.10
CA LEU A 545 31.58 11.35 -8.71
C LEU A 545 30.50 11.75 -7.71
N PHE A 546 29.62 12.70 -8.04
CA PHE A 546 28.62 13.18 -7.06
C PHE A 546 27.43 13.97 -7.64
N ASP A 547 27.53 14.58 -8.82
CA ASP A 547 26.51 15.52 -9.33
C ASP A 547 25.46 14.82 -10.20
N ASP A 548 24.44 14.27 -9.55
CA ASP A 548 23.31 13.59 -10.20
C ASP A 548 22.58 14.51 -11.20
N LYS A 549 22.40 15.80 -10.88
CA LYS A 549 21.80 16.82 -11.76
C LYS A 549 22.56 16.99 -13.08
N LEU A 550 23.88 16.81 -13.10
CA LEU A 550 24.65 16.76 -14.35
C LEU A 550 24.52 15.39 -15.04
N ALA A 551 24.50 14.29 -14.28
CA ALA A 551 24.34 12.95 -14.82
C ALA A 551 23.01 12.76 -15.56
N TYR A 552 21.91 13.37 -15.09
CA TYR A 552 20.62 13.36 -15.79
C TYR A 552 20.64 14.01 -17.17
N GLN A 553 21.59 14.93 -17.44
CA GLN A 553 21.73 15.57 -18.74
C GLN A 553 22.44 14.65 -19.77
N TYR A 554 23.02 13.54 -19.31
CA TYR A 554 23.77 12.61 -20.15
C TYR A 554 22.98 11.30 -20.38
N ILE A 555 22.82 10.91 -21.65
CA ILE A 555 21.98 9.77 -22.03
C ILE A 555 22.43 8.47 -21.35
N LEU A 556 23.74 8.21 -21.28
CA LEU A 556 24.29 7.01 -20.64
C LEU A 556 24.39 7.13 -19.11
N GLY A 557 24.05 8.29 -18.54
CA GLY A 557 24.13 8.54 -17.12
C GLY A 557 25.55 8.54 -16.56
N ALA A 558 25.65 8.42 -15.25
CA ALA A 558 26.90 8.30 -14.53
C ALA A 558 27.42 6.84 -14.49
N LYS A 559 28.74 6.67 -14.34
CA LYS A 559 29.35 5.37 -14.04
C LYS A 559 28.82 4.84 -12.70
N THR A 560 28.02 3.77 -12.72
CA THR A 560 27.33 3.22 -11.54
C THR A 560 28.25 3.00 -10.34
N GLU A 561 29.40 2.38 -10.56
CA GLU A 561 30.36 2.05 -9.49
C GLU A 561 30.89 3.31 -8.77
N LEU A 562 30.99 4.44 -9.48
CA LEU A 562 31.50 5.70 -8.91
C LEU A 562 30.37 6.55 -8.31
N ALA A 563 29.25 6.70 -9.00
CA ALA A 563 28.16 7.58 -8.58
C ALA A 563 27.42 7.07 -7.33
N LEU A 564 27.41 5.75 -7.11
CA LEU A 564 26.86 5.17 -5.90
C LEU A 564 27.85 5.19 -4.73
N ASN A 565 29.16 5.34 -4.99
CA ASN A 565 30.14 5.37 -3.92
C ASN A 565 29.99 6.63 -3.08
N ARG A 566 29.99 6.44 -1.75
CA ARG A 566 30.05 7.53 -0.79
C ARG A 566 31.44 8.18 -0.71
N GLU A 567 32.49 7.41 -1.03
CA GLU A 567 33.88 7.86 -1.07
C GLU A 567 34.40 7.91 -2.52
N ALA A 568 35.12 8.97 -2.86
CA ALA A 568 35.66 9.20 -4.19
C ALA A 568 37.07 9.80 -4.16
N VAL A 569 37.79 9.67 -5.27
CA VAL A 569 39.13 10.21 -5.45
C VAL A 569 39.23 11.08 -6.69
N TYR A 570 39.73 12.30 -6.50
CA TYR A 570 40.05 13.22 -7.59
C TYR A 570 41.56 13.46 -7.69
N TYR A 571 42.13 13.25 -8.87
CA TYR A 571 43.56 13.43 -9.09
C TYR A 571 43.89 14.83 -9.58
N CYS A 572 45.02 15.36 -9.12
CA CYS A 572 45.54 16.66 -9.50
C CYS A 572 47.04 16.63 -9.77
N SER A 573 47.55 17.59 -10.55
CA SER A 573 48.99 17.77 -10.75
C SER A 573 49.71 18.20 -9.45
N GLY A 574 50.94 17.71 -9.22
CA GLY A 574 51.75 17.98 -8.03
C GLY A 574 52.33 19.39 -7.89
N ASN A 575 52.40 20.18 -8.97
CA ASN A 575 53.18 21.42 -9.01
C ASN A 575 52.64 22.61 -8.18
N LYS A 576 51.54 22.46 -7.42
CA LYS A 576 50.96 23.52 -6.58
C LYS A 576 50.43 22.97 -5.26
N LEU A 577 51.33 22.60 -4.34
CA LEU A 577 51.00 22.04 -3.02
C LEU A 577 50.30 23.02 -2.05
N ARG A 578 50.27 24.32 -2.36
CA ARG A 578 49.80 25.34 -1.40
C ARG A 578 48.32 25.15 -1.03
N GLY A 579 48.07 24.93 0.26
CA GLY A 579 46.75 25.00 0.89
C GLY A 579 45.99 23.68 1.04
N LEU A 580 46.57 22.53 0.65
CA LEU A 580 45.93 21.23 0.82
C LEU A 580 46.22 20.67 2.21
N GLU A 581 45.26 20.81 3.12
CA GLU A 581 45.31 20.29 4.48
C GLU A 581 44.07 19.42 4.71
N ALA A 582 44.28 18.19 5.17
CA ALA A 582 43.22 17.23 5.48
C ALA A 582 43.28 16.85 6.98
N PRO A 583 42.13 16.59 7.62
CA PRO A 583 40.79 16.63 7.05
C PRO A 583 40.31 18.08 6.80
N GLY A 584 39.26 18.26 6.00
CA GLY A 584 38.81 19.60 5.58
C GLY A 584 37.43 19.60 4.91
N ARG A 585 37.06 20.73 4.30
CA ARG A 585 35.86 20.88 3.45
C ARG A 585 36.25 21.24 2.02
N ILE A 586 35.52 20.70 1.06
CA ILE A 586 35.68 21.02 -0.37
C ILE A 586 34.38 21.63 -0.87
N LEU A 587 34.46 22.83 -1.43
CA LEU A 587 33.44 23.38 -2.31
C LEU A 587 33.82 23.07 -3.77
N TRP A 588 32.99 22.31 -4.46
CA TRP A 588 33.22 21.91 -5.84
C TRP A 588 32.71 22.97 -6.80
N TYR A 589 33.63 23.63 -7.50
CA TYR A 589 33.31 24.53 -8.59
C TYR A 589 33.32 23.76 -9.92
N VAL A 590 32.16 23.61 -10.54
CA VAL A 590 32.05 22.95 -11.84
C VAL A 590 32.38 23.95 -12.96
N SER A 591 33.41 23.64 -13.74
CA SER A 591 33.91 24.51 -14.81
C SER A 591 32.99 24.56 -16.04
N ASP A 592 33.27 25.48 -16.95
CA ASP A 592 32.52 25.64 -18.20
C ASP A 592 32.65 24.42 -19.12
N ASP A 593 31.54 24.00 -19.72
CA ASP A 593 31.51 23.05 -20.83
C ASP A 593 30.23 23.28 -21.66
N ARG A 594 30.34 23.17 -23.00
CA ARG A 594 29.20 23.46 -23.90
C ARG A 594 28.10 22.39 -23.86
N GLY A 595 28.39 21.20 -23.36
CA GLY A 595 27.46 20.07 -23.28
C GLY A 595 26.61 20.04 -22.02
N TYR A 596 26.82 20.95 -21.06
CA TYR A 596 26.14 20.96 -19.77
C TYR A 596 25.51 22.32 -19.44
N TYR A 597 24.34 22.28 -18.82
CA TYR A 597 23.67 23.45 -18.27
C TYR A 597 23.98 23.64 -16.78
N ASN A 598 23.84 24.87 -16.29
CA ASN A 598 24.08 25.26 -14.88
C ASN A 598 25.50 24.96 -14.38
N VAL A 599 26.48 25.05 -15.29
CA VAL A 599 27.92 25.02 -15.00
C VAL A 599 28.44 26.43 -14.67
N LYS A 600 29.76 26.62 -14.50
CA LYS A 600 30.37 27.86 -13.96
C LYS A 600 29.81 28.22 -12.58
N SER A 601 29.72 27.23 -11.71
CA SER A 601 29.08 27.40 -10.42
C SER A 601 29.64 26.46 -9.36
N ILE A 602 29.55 26.86 -8.09
CA ILE A 602 29.73 25.94 -6.97
C ILE A 602 28.45 25.13 -6.82
N ARG A 603 28.57 23.80 -6.83
CA ARG A 603 27.43 22.89 -6.91
C ARG A 603 27.34 21.88 -5.77
N ALA A 604 28.44 21.64 -5.05
CA ALA A 604 28.44 20.67 -3.96
C ALA A 604 29.47 21.02 -2.88
N CYS A 605 29.26 20.47 -1.68
CA CYS A 605 30.19 20.48 -0.58
C CYS A 605 30.55 19.04 -0.17
N SER A 606 31.83 18.70 -0.10
CA SER A 606 32.29 17.40 0.40
C SER A 606 33.19 17.56 1.61
N ARG A 607 33.34 16.48 2.36
CA ARG A 607 34.41 16.32 3.35
C ARG A 607 35.70 15.93 2.62
N LEU A 608 36.79 16.64 2.90
CA LEU A 608 38.13 16.21 2.51
C LEU A 608 38.65 15.24 3.56
N ASP A 609 38.85 13.99 3.18
CA ASP A 609 39.33 12.95 4.09
C ASP A 609 40.84 12.88 4.13
N GLU A 610 41.48 12.94 2.96
CA GLU A 610 42.92 12.71 2.85
C GLU A 610 43.49 13.37 1.59
N VAL A 611 44.74 13.83 1.68
CA VAL A 611 45.53 14.30 0.55
C VAL A 611 46.81 13.49 0.48
N ILE A 612 46.99 12.77 -0.62
CA ILE A 612 48.11 11.83 -0.78
C ILE A 612 48.95 12.29 -1.96
N ILE A 613 50.23 12.54 -1.71
CA ILE A 613 51.23 12.90 -2.73
C ILE A 613 52.04 11.65 -3.04
N GLY A 614 52.19 11.33 -4.32
CA GLY A 614 52.96 10.15 -4.69
C GLY A 614 53.11 9.97 -6.19
N LYS A 615 53.75 8.85 -6.55
CA LYS A 615 54.02 8.52 -7.94
C LYS A 615 52.75 8.07 -8.67
N PRO A 616 52.62 8.38 -9.98
CA PRO A 616 51.40 8.14 -10.73
C PRO A 616 50.95 6.68 -10.73
N LYS A 617 51.89 5.74 -10.93
CA LYS A 617 51.58 4.29 -10.92
C LYS A 617 51.02 3.81 -9.59
N THR A 618 51.62 4.27 -8.49
CA THR A 618 51.22 3.87 -7.14
C THR A 618 49.82 4.38 -6.82
N LEU A 619 49.57 5.68 -7.04
CA LEU A 619 48.29 6.30 -6.75
C LEU A 619 47.18 5.82 -7.69
N PHE A 620 47.48 5.56 -8.97
CA PHE A 620 46.51 4.95 -9.87
C PHE A 620 46.16 3.53 -9.42
N ARG A 621 47.15 2.68 -9.12
CA ARG A 621 46.89 1.31 -8.66
C ARG A 621 46.03 1.27 -7.40
N GLN A 622 46.29 2.18 -6.47
CA GLN A 622 45.57 2.26 -5.19
C GLN A 622 44.14 2.76 -5.36
N PHE A 623 43.91 3.79 -6.18
CA PHE A 623 42.63 4.51 -6.22
C PHE A 623 41.83 4.39 -7.52
N ARG A 624 42.26 3.59 -8.49
CA ARG A 624 41.55 3.41 -9.79
C ARG A 624 40.07 3.05 -9.68
N LYS A 625 39.64 2.40 -8.59
CA LYS A 625 38.23 2.05 -8.36
C LYS A 625 37.37 3.19 -7.80
N PHE A 626 38.01 4.24 -7.30
CA PHE A 626 37.37 5.39 -6.64
C PHE A 626 37.50 6.68 -7.45
N GLY A 627 38.31 6.68 -8.52
CA GLY A 627 38.59 7.85 -9.33
C GLY A 627 38.09 7.71 -10.76
N VAL A 628 37.83 8.86 -11.39
CA VAL A 628 37.33 8.97 -12.77
C VAL A 628 38.37 8.79 -13.86
N TYR A 629 39.66 8.98 -13.55
CA TYR A 629 40.71 9.02 -14.56
C TYR A 629 41.24 7.63 -14.89
N GLU A 630 41.26 7.34 -16.18
CA GLU A 630 42.03 6.24 -16.75
C GLU A 630 43.54 6.52 -16.68
N TRP A 631 44.34 5.48 -16.89
CA TRP A 631 45.80 5.54 -16.79
C TRP A 631 46.40 6.65 -17.67
N GLU A 632 45.94 6.82 -18.91
CA GLU A 632 46.51 7.85 -19.80
C GLU A 632 46.35 9.25 -19.20
N LYS A 633 45.19 9.54 -18.58
CA LYS A 633 44.93 10.85 -17.99
C LYS A 633 45.78 11.09 -16.74
N VAL A 634 45.96 10.06 -15.91
CA VAL A 634 46.86 10.12 -14.76
C VAL A 634 48.31 10.34 -15.18
N PHE A 635 48.76 9.69 -16.26
CA PHE A 635 50.10 9.90 -16.80
C PHE A 635 50.29 11.30 -17.40
N GLN A 636 49.27 11.83 -18.08
CA GLN A 636 49.26 13.21 -18.57
C GLN A 636 49.33 14.24 -17.43
N LEU A 637 48.64 14.01 -16.30
CA LEU A 637 48.75 14.87 -15.12
C LEU A 637 50.18 14.92 -14.56
N ALA A 638 50.92 13.83 -14.69
CA ALA A 638 52.32 13.73 -14.36
C ALA A 638 53.24 14.30 -15.45
N LYS A 639 52.69 15.02 -16.44
CA LYS A 639 53.41 15.56 -17.60
C LYS A 639 54.16 14.47 -18.39
N ASN A 640 53.58 13.27 -18.47
CA ASN A 640 54.18 12.10 -19.13
C ASN A 640 55.53 11.69 -18.53
N ASP A 641 55.76 11.94 -17.25
CA ASP A 641 56.94 11.49 -16.51
C ASP A 641 56.51 10.77 -15.23
N LEU A 642 56.93 9.51 -15.09
CA LEU A 642 56.61 8.67 -13.94
C LEU A 642 57.27 9.14 -12.65
N ASN A 643 58.30 9.98 -12.74
CA ASN A 643 58.99 10.54 -11.58
C ASN A 643 58.29 11.78 -11.03
N ASN A 644 57.40 12.42 -11.80
CA ASN A 644 56.64 13.56 -11.31
C ASN A 644 55.57 13.10 -10.32
N ASP A 645 55.54 13.76 -9.17
CA ASP A 645 54.50 13.52 -8.18
C ASP A 645 53.16 14.09 -8.66
N ILE A 646 52.10 13.34 -8.36
CA ILE A 646 50.71 13.79 -8.48
C ILE A 646 50.06 13.72 -7.11
N ILE A 647 48.86 14.30 -7.02
CA ILE A 647 48.08 14.35 -5.80
C ILE A 647 46.79 13.56 -6.02
N ALA A 648 46.45 12.67 -5.10
CA ALA A 648 45.13 12.06 -4.98
C ALA A 648 44.39 12.71 -3.80
N ILE A 649 43.23 13.28 -4.08
CA ILE A 649 42.35 13.92 -3.09
C ILE A 649 41.21 12.93 -2.80
N ARG A 650 41.20 12.35 -1.61
CA ARG A 650 40.11 11.47 -1.16
C ARG A 650 39.05 12.30 -0.44
N PHE A 651 37.80 12.13 -0.83
CA PHE A 651 36.69 12.88 -0.29
C PHE A 651 35.44 12.00 -0.15
N SER A 652 34.55 12.42 0.73
CA SER A 652 33.31 11.72 1.05
C SER A 652 32.19 12.70 1.40
N ASP A 653 31.00 12.16 1.70
CA ASP A 653 29.89 12.92 2.29
C ASP A 653 29.46 14.13 1.45
N THR A 654 29.41 13.94 0.13
CA THR A 654 29.13 15.01 -0.81
C THR A 654 27.66 15.43 -0.77
N GLU A 655 27.42 16.63 -0.28
CA GLU A 655 26.14 17.30 -0.31
C GLU A 655 26.02 18.12 -1.60
N VAL A 656 25.16 17.69 -2.52
CA VAL A 656 24.83 18.45 -3.73
C VAL A 656 23.84 19.55 -3.35
N PHE A 657 24.19 20.79 -3.70
CA PHE A 657 23.40 21.97 -3.37
C PHE A 657 22.06 21.98 -4.10
N SER A 658 21.01 22.43 -3.40
CA SER A 658 19.69 22.69 -3.99
C SER A 658 19.81 23.75 -5.08
N SER A 659 20.59 24.81 -4.79
CA SER A 659 20.83 25.96 -5.64
C SER A 659 22.30 26.09 -6.03
N SER A 660 22.60 26.05 -7.34
CA SER A 660 23.97 26.27 -7.82
C SER A 660 24.39 27.74 -7.66
N ILE A 661 25.61 27.98 -7.16
CA ILE A 661 26.12 29.33 -6.90
C ILE A 661 26.97 29.77 -8.09
N THR A 662 26.44 30.63 -8.96
CA THR A 662 27.11 31.08 -10.18
C THR A 662 28.44 31.79 -9.88
N LEU A 663 29.37 31.75 -10.84
CA LEU A 663 30.67 32.43 -10.74
C LEU A 663 30.53 33.91 -10.34
N GLU A 664 29.52 34.60 -10.87
CA GLU A 664 29.22 36.00 -10.53
C GLU A 664 28.92 36.17 -9.03
N LYS A 665 28.08 35.31 -8.45
CA LYS A 665 27.78 35.32 -7.01
C LYS A 665 29.02 34.96 -6.19
N VAL A 666 29.81 33.99 -6.64
CA VAL A 666 31.06 33.62 -5.96
C VAL A 666 32.03 34.80 -5.93
N GLN A 667 32.19 35.52 -7.05
CA GLN A 667 33.03 36.72 -7.15
C GLN A 667 32.54 37.85 -6.24
N GLN A 668 31.22 38.04 -6.13
CA GLN A 668 30.63 39.01 -5.20
C GLN A 668 30.96 38.66 -3.74
N VAL A 669 30.83 37.40 -3.34
CA VAL A 669 31.13 36.96 -1.97
C VAL A 669 32.63 37.05 -1.67
N LEU A 670 33.49 36.69 -2.62
CA LEU A 670 34.95 36.78 -2.49
C LEU A 670 35.49 38.21 -2.54
N GLY A 671 34.71 39.17 -3.04
CA GLY A 671 35.14 40.56 -3.24
C GLY A 671 36.23 40.71 -4.30
N ASN A 672 36.35 39.78 -5.26
CA ASN A 672 37.37 39.81 -6.31
C ASN A 672 36.88 39.17 -7.62
N ARG A 673 37.59 39.44 -8.73
CA ARG A 673 37.28 38.90 -10.07
C ARG A 673 37.97 37.56 -10.36
N SER A 674 38.06 36.66 -9.36
CA SER A 674 38.70 35.35 -9.53
C SER A 674 38.01 34.51 -10.62
N THR A 675 38.81 33.80 -11.41
CA THR A 675 38.35 32.90 -12.48
C THR A 675 38.30 31.42 -12.05
N ILE A 676 38.65 31.12 -10.80
CA ILE A 676 38.63 29.76 -10.18
C ILE A 676 39.29 28.70 -11.09
N GLN A 677 40.45 29.02 -11.67
CA GLN A 677 41.19 28.11 -12.56
C GLN A 677 42.05 27.09 -11.81
N SER A 678 42.24 27.28 -10.51
CA SER A 678 42.98 26.36 -9.65
C SER A 678 42.36 26.33 -8.27
N ARG A 679 42.69 25.27 -7.51
CA ARG A 679 42.34 25.17 -6.10
C ARG A 679 42.88 26.34 -5.27
N PHE A 680 42.14 26.77 -4.25
CA PHE A 680 42.60 27.73 -3.25
C PHE A 680 41.80 27.62 -1.94
N ARG A 681 42.40 28.04 -0.82
CA ARG A 681 41.78 28.07 0.51
C ARG A 681 40.90 29.32 0.64
N ILE A 682 39.78 29.18 1.34
CA ILE A 682 38.91 30.31 1.71
C ILE A 682 38.76 30.41 3.24
N PRO A 683 38.52 31.62 3.77
CA PRO A 683 38.19 31.80 5.19
C PRO A 683 36.83 31.18 5.58
N PRO A 684 36.64 30.81 6.86
CA PRO A 684 35.37 30.30 7.36
C PRO A 684 34.18 31.23 7.11
N GLU A 685 34.35 32.56 7.20
CA GLU A 685 33.22 33.49 7.01
C GLU A 685 32.73 33.50 5.56
N ILE A 686 33.64 33.30 4.60
CA ILE A 686 33.31 33.14 3.17
C ILE A 686 32.60 31.81 2.95
N PHE A 687 33.07 30.73 3.58
CA PHE A 687 32.43 29.42 3.48
C PHE A 687 30.98 29.48 3.94
N VAL A 688 30.69 30.05 5.11
CA VAL A 688 29.31 30.14 5.65
C VAL A 688 28.38 30.88 4.68
N LYS A 689 28.85 31.96 4.06
CA LYS A 689 28.07 32.71 3.06
C LYS A 689 27.80 31.88 1.80
N LEU A 690 28.81 31.19 1.28
CA LEU A 690 28.63 30.33 0.10
C LEU A 690 27.74 29.13 0.42
N TYR A 691 27.99 28.44 1.52
CA TYR A 691 27.22 27.27 1.94
C TYR A 691 25.74 27.60 2.15
N SER A 692 25.43 28.72 2.79
CA SER A 692 24.04 29.18 2.96
C SER A 692 23.37 29.52 1.62
N LEU A 693 24.07 30.14 0.67
CA LEU A 693 23.52 30.36 -0.68
C LEU A 693 23.24 29.04 -1.44
N GLY A 694 24.04 28.00 -1.18
CA GLY A 694 23.89 26.70 -1.82
C GLY A 694 22.77 25.84 -1.22
N THR A 695 22.52 25.98 0.08
CA THR A 695 21.51 25.19 0.82
C THR A 695 20.16 25.89 0.98
N GLN A 696 20.07 27.19 0.65
CA GLN A 696 18.80 27.90 0.53
C GLN A 696 17.91 27.23 -0.54
N SER A 697 16.74 26.78 -0.10
CA SER A 697 15.69 26.19 -0.93
C SER A 697 14.64 27.23 -1.30
#